data_AF-A0A4Q7FSI8-F1
#
_entry.id   AF-A0A4Q7FSI8-F1
#
_cell.length_a   1.000
_cell.length_b   1.000
_cell.length_c   1.000
_cell.angle_alpha   90.00
_cell.angle_beta   90.00
_cell.angle_gamma   90.00
#
_symmetry.space_group_name_H-M   'P 1'
#
loop_
_entity.id
_entity.type
_entity.pdbx_description
1 polymer ?
#
loop_
_entity_poly.entity_id
_entity_poly.type
_entity_poly.pdbx_seq_one_letter_code
_entity_poly.pdbx_strand_id
1 'polypeptide(L)'
;MLVKGSLLSRLFALVAAAMLPAIAIQAYNEIDLRRTRQVEVQDEVLGLAKLAAAEQQQIVQGVRQALIALSELPAIKAKDVQGCDAYLSRIKQRYPEFIVFIVVDMRGDAFCDSAREHKPATAAGRAYFASVVRTGKFTVGEFAIGRTTGRNVVQFALPFYDDEDRMGGVVIAALSLDWLADYIAKKGVPPGAALAITDRNGIVLARYPDNDVFVGKKLPVGEDPMLDSGTVADMVNIDGVRRIVGFAAVGQDLLVGFGLGKAQTFTKIEHRTRRDVLFIIFSALLVLILTAWGAQRFIQRPFAQLVDAANRWRLGEFGRRVDIPGNSEIARVARAFNAMADALKRREHELSEAREQFHQSQKMESVGQLTGGVAHDFNNLLTVVSANLELIEAGDDIGKARRFAAAARRAVDRGARLTAQLLAFSRRQVLNPKPVNANQLVSEFQGLIRKAVGEACRVKVWTTEGLWLCHVDPARLETALLNLALNARDAMPNGGVLDIEMRNIVVNEGAVAGCAPGSYVRLSVRDTGSGMPPEVVDRVFEPFFTTKEVGKGTGLGLSMVYGFVRQSGGHIAVESALGKGTTVALYLPKSTQKTEIEMEEVQSQAFPAGSERILVVEDNDDLLDLTSAMLTRSGYQVRCARSGTEALRMLQSEEFDLVLSDIVMPNGINGIEVAREARRLNKRIKVLLASGYAGDVLERHHAVGEFPIIDKPFRMSDLAARLRSILHEG
;
A
#
# COMPACT_ATOMS: atom_id res chain seq x y z
N MET A 1 -24.49 6.76 16.19
CA MET A 1 -23.20 7.14 15.58
C MET A 1 -22.34 5.87 15.47
N LEU A 2 -22.57 5.08 14.42
CA LEU A 2 -21.93 3.76 14.24
C LEU A 2 -20.58 3.97 13.54
N VAL A 3 -19.51 3.64 14.25
CA VAL A 3 -18.12 3.70 13.79
C VAL A 3 -18.00 3.02 12.41
N LYS A 4 -17.42 3.71 11.42
CA LYS A 4 -16.90 3.12 10.17
C LYS A 4 -15.75 2.17 10.49
N GLY A 5 -16.05 1.07 11.16
CA GLY A 5 -15.10 0.05 11.54
C GLY A 5 -14.85 -0.89 10.37
N SER A 6 -13.58 -1.27 10.15
CA SER A 6 -13.20 -2.29 9.19
C SER A 6 -13.93 -3.62 9.49
N LEU A 7 -14.03 -4.50 8.49
CA LEU A 7 -14.60 -5.85 8.65
C LEU A 7 -13.98 -6.59 9.85
N LEU A 8 -12.70 -6.32 10.13
CA LEU A 8 -11.97 -6.84 11.28
C LEU A 8 -12.52 -6.35 12.62
N SER A 9 -12.79 -5.05 12.76
CA SER A 9 -13.36 -4.51 14.01
C SER A 9 -14.76 -5.04 14.30
N ARG A 10 -15.54 -5.33 13.27
CA ARG A 10 -16.88 -5.95 13.42
C ARG A 10 -16.77 -7.40 13.86
N LEU A 11 -15.85 -8.16 13.27
CA LEU A 11 -15.58 -9.54 13.66
C LEU A 11 -15.07 -9.61 15.11
N PHE A 12 -14.15 -8.72 15.48
CA PHE A 12 -13.61 -8.63 16.82
C PHE A 12 -14.69 -8.26 17.84
N ALA A 13 -15.55 -7.29 17.52
CA ALA A 13 -16.68 -6.93 18.36
C ALA A 13 -17.68 -8.09 18.55
N LEU A 14 -17.91 -8.88 17.50
CA LEU A 14 -18.82 -10.02 17.55
C LEU A 14 -18.25 -11.16 18.40
N VAL A 15 -16.96 -11.47 18.25
CA VAL A 15 -16.29 -12.45 19.11
C VAL A 15 -16.24 -11.97 20.55
N ALA A 16 -15.87 -10.71 20.80
CA ALA A 16 -15.88 -10.13 22.14
C ALA A 16 -17.28 -10.20 22.78
N ALA A 17 -18.33 -9.88 22.03
CA ALA A 17 -19.71 -10.00 22.49
C ALA A 17 -20.10 -11.48 22.79
N ALA A 18 -19.66 -12.43 21.97
CA ALA A 18 -19.89 -13.85 22.19
C ALA A 18 -19.14 -14.41 23.41
N MET A 19 -18.02 -13.79 23.81
CA MET A 19 -17.27 -14.17 25.01
C MET A 19 -17.86 -13.61 26.30
N LEU A 20 -18.65 -12.53 26.25
CA LEU A 20 -19.22 -11.91 27.45
C LEU A 20 -20.03 -12.88 28.32
N PRO A 21 -20.94 -13.73 27.79
CA PRO A 21 -21.67 -14.69 28.60
C PRO A 21 -20.76 -15.71 29.31
N ALA A 22 -19.74 -16.22 28.61
CA ALA A 22 -18.80 -17.18 29.19
C ALA A 22 -17.98 -16.55 30.32
N ILE A 23 -17.48 -15.32 30.11
CA ILE A 23 -16.77 -14.56 31.14
C ILE A 23 -17.68 -14.25 32.33
N ALA A 24 -18.95 -13.88 32.07
CA ALA A 24 -19.92 -13.59 33.11
C ALA A 24 -20.26 -14.83 33.96
N ILE A 25 -20.46 -15.99 33.33
CA ILE A 25 -20.69 -17.27 34.04
C ILE A 25 -19.46 -17.62 34.88
N GLN A 26 -18.26 -17.49 34.33
CA GLN A 26 -17.05 -17.83 35.06
C GLN A 26 -16.77 -16.89 36.24
N ALA A 27 -17.03 -15.59 36.06
CA ALA A 27 -16.97 -14.61 37.15
C ALA A 27 -18.03 -14.88 38.22
N TYR A 28 -19.26 -15.22 37.81
CA TYR A 28 -20.33 -15.61 38.75
C TYR A 28 -19.92 -16.83 39.57
N ASN A 29 -19.41 -17.88 38.93
CA ASN A 29 -18.96 -19.10 39.61
C ASN A 29 -17.84 -18.81 40.63
N GLU A 30 -16.88 -17.93 40.29
CA GLU A 30 -15.80 -17.56 41.21
C GLU A 30 -16.33 -16.77 42.42
N ILE A 31 -17.31 -15.87 42.20
CA ILE A 31 -17.99 -15.14 43.29
C ILE A 31 -18.78 -16.10 44.17
N ASP A 32 -19.48 -17.07 43.58
CA ASP A 32 -20.27 -18.06 44.30
C ASP A 32 -19.38 -18.96 45.15
N LEU A 33 -18.30 -19.52 44.56
CA LEU A 33 -17.27 -20.29 45.26
C LEU A 33 -16.67 -19.53 46.45
N ARG A 34 -16.45 -18.23 46.31
CA ARG A 34 -15.97 -17.38 47.42
C ARG A 34 -16.99 -17.28 48.55
N ARG A 35 -18.27 -17.10 48.23
CA ARG A 35 -19.34 -17.07 49.23
C ARG A 35 -19.44 -18.41 49.97
N THR A 36 -19.44 -19.53 49.25
CA THR A 36 -19.51 -20.86 49.85
C THR A 36 -18.34 -21.13 50.79
N ARG A 37 -17.10 -20.81 50.40
CA ARG A 37 -15.92 -20.98 51.27
C ARG A 37 -15.98 -20.08 52.50
N GLN A 38 -16.53 -18.88 52.39
CA GLN A 38 -16.68 -18.00 53.54
C GLN A 38 -17.66 -18.59 54.57
N VAL A 39 -18.78 -19.15 54.10
CA VAL A 39 -19.75 -19.85 54.97
C VAL A 39 -19.10 -21.09 55.60
N GLU A 40 -18.37 -21.89 54.83
CA GLU A 40 -17.67 -23.08 55.32
C GLU A 40 -16.67 -22.75 56.46
N VAL A 41 -15.90 -21.67 56.31
CA VAL A 41 -14.99 -21.20 57.37
C VAL A 41 -15.76 -20.72 58.61
N GLN A 42 -16.91 -20.05 58.42
CA GLN A 42 -17.75 -19.62 59.56
C GLN A 42 -18.30 -20.83 60.32
N ASP A 43 -18.80 -21.84 59.61
CA ASP A 43 -19.30 -23.09 60.20
C ASP A 43 -18.20 -23.87 60.92
N GLU A 44 -16.99 -23.93 60.34
CA GLU A 44 -15.82 -24.56 60.97
C GLU A 44 -15.44 -23.88 62.28
N VAL A 45 -15.34 -22.54 62.27
CA VAL A 45 -15.02 -21.74 63.47
C VAL A 45 -16.07 -21.93 64.56
N LEU A 46 -17.35 -21.93 64.19
CA LEU A 46 -18.44 -22.16 65.14
C LEU A 46 -18.40 -23.58 65.72
N GLY A 47 -18.10 -24.58 64.88
CA GLY A 47 -17.91 -25.96 65.31
C GLY A 47 -16.80 -26.10 66.35
N LEU A 48 -15.66 -25.45 66.12
CA LEU A 48 -14.54 -25.42 67.08
C LEU A 48 -14.91 -24.71 68.39
N ALA A 49 -15.64 -23.60 68.33
CA ALA A 49 -16.13 -22.91 69.52
C ALA A 49 -17.09 -23.80 70.33
N LYS A 50 -18.04 -24.47 69.68
CA LYS A 50 -18.98 -25.42 70.32
C LYS A 50 -18.27 -26.61 70.95
N LEU A 51 -17.26 -27.18 70.28
CA LEU A 51 -16.43 -28.26 70.83
C LEU A 51 -15.69 -27.80 72.09
N ALA A 52 -15.03 -26.64 72.04
CA ALA A 52 -14.33 -26.08 73.19
C ALA A 52 -15.30 -25.77 74.35
N ALA A 53 -16.49 -25.23 74.06
CA ALA A 53 -17.54 -25.00 75.04
C ALA A 53 -18.03 -26.30 75.69
N ALA A 54 -18.25 -27.36 74.91
CA ALA A 54 -18.64 -28.66 75.44
C ALA A 54 -17.57 -29.23 76.40
N GLU A 55 -16.28 -29.04 76.12
CA GLU A 55 -15.22 -29.43 77.06
C GLU A 55 -15.26 -28.63 78.36
N GLN A 56 -15.46 -27.30 78.29
CA GLN A 56 -15.58 -26.48 79.50
C GLN A 56 -16.82 -26.86 80.31
N GLN A 57 -17.91 -27.22 79.64
CA GLN A 57 -19.13 -27.68 80.28
C GLN A 57 -18.89 -28.94 81.12
N GLN A 58 -18.04 -29.87 80.65
CA GLN A 58 -17.66 -31.06 81.42
C GLN A 58 -16.91 -30.70 82.71
N ILE A 59 -16.01 -29.71 82.65
CA ILE A 59 -15.31 -29.21 83.85
C ILE A 59 -16.32 -28.62 84.83
N VAL A 60 -17.20 -27.72 84.38
CA VAL A 60 -18.23 -27.09 85.22
C VAL A 60 -19.14 -28.15 85.87
N GLN A 61 -19.56 -29.16 85.11
CA GLN A 61 -20.36 -30.27 85.64
C GLN A 61 -19.58 -31.11 86.66
N GLY A 62 -18.31 -31.42 86.39
CA GLY A 62 -17.44 -32.11 87.32
C GLY A 62 -17.29 -31.38 88.65
N VAL A 63 -17.03 -30.06 88.60
CA VAL A 63 -16.96 -29.22 89.81
C VAL A 63 -18.29 -29.20 90.55
N ARG A 64 -19.41 -29.08 89.83
CA ARG A 64 -20.75 -29.10 90.42
C ARG A 64 -21.01 -30.40 91.18
N GLN A 65 -20.68 -31.55 90.60
CA GLN A 65 -20.85 -32.85 91.28
C GLN A 65 -19.96 -32.98 92.51
N ALA A 66 -18.70 -32.49 92.43
CA ALA A 66 -17.81 -32.45 93.58
C ALA A 66 -18.36 -31.58 94.72
N LEU A 67 -18.91 -30.40 94.40
CA LEU A 67 -19.53 -29.51 95.39
C LEU A 67 -20.80 -30.11 96.00
N ILE A 68 -21.61 -30.84 95.24
CA ILE A 68 -22.79 -31.56 95.76
C ILE A 68 -22.35 -32.63 96.76
N ALA A 69 -21.31 -33.41 96.43
CA ALA A 69 -20.78 -34.40 97.36
C ALA A 69 -20.21 -33.74 98.64
N LEU A 70 -19.61 -32.56 98.53
CA LEU A 70 -19.13 -31.79 99.66
C LEU A 70 -20.27 -31.23 100.53
N SER A 71 -21.35 -30.72 99.94
CA SER A 71 -22.48 -30.17 100.70
C SER A 71 -23.20 -31.22 101.55
N GLU A 72 -23.10 -32.50 101.18
CA GLU A 72 -23.67 -33.63 101.93
C GLU A 72 -22.75 -34.20 103.02
N LEU A 73 -21.54 -33.67 103.19
CA LEU A 73 -20.61 -34.18 104.18
C LEU A 73 -21.12 -33.89 105.61
N PRO A 74 -21.22 -34.89 106.51
CA PRO A 74 -21.71 -34.67 107.87
C PRO A 74 -20.93 -33.60 108.65
N ALA A 75 -19.60 -33.53 108.46
CA ALA A 75 -18.75 -32.51 109.10
C ALA A 75 -19.10 -31.08 108.66
N ILE A 76 -19.58 -30.89 107.42
CA ILE A 76 -20.01 -29.58 106.91
C ILE A 76 -21.38 -29.21 107.50
N LYS A 77 -22.35 -30.13 107.51
CA LYS A 77 -23.69 -29.91 108.06
C LYS A 77 -23.65 -29.63 109.56
N ALA A 78 -22.83 -30.38 110.31
CA ALA A 78 -22.64 -30.21 111.75
C ALA A 78 -21.69 -29.05 112.12
N LYS A 79 -21.12 -28.34 111.14
CA LYS A 79 -20.09 -27.29 111.34
C LYS A 79 -18.89 -27.75 112.17
N ASP A 80 -18.48 -29.01 112.03
CA ASP A 80 -17.25 -29.56 112.61
C ASP A 80 -16.04 -29.07 111.81
N VAL A 81 -15.42 -28.00 112.31
CA VAL A 81 -14.26 -27.33 111.70
C VAL A 81 -13.12 -28.31 111.44
N GLN A 82 -12.75 -29.14 112.43
CA GLN A 82 -11.57 -30.00 112.34
C GLN A 82 -11.78 -31.14 111.34
N GLY A 83 -12.95 -31.77 111.37
CA GLY A 83 -13.32 -32.81 110.41
C GLY A 83 -13.43 -32.28 108.99
N CYS A 84 -14.01 -31.09 108.82
CA CYS A 84 -14.17 -30.44 107.53
C CYS A 84 -12.82 -30.03 106.92
N ASP A 85 -11.94 -29.35 107.67
CA ASP A 85 -10.61 -28.92 107.20
C ASP A 85 -9.76 -30.11 106.74
N ALA A 86 -9.78 -31.21 107.51
CA ALA A 86 -9.04 -32.42 107.18
C ALA A 86 -9.53 -33.03 105.85
N TYR A 87 -10.83 -33.01 105.58
CA TYR A 87 -11.41 -33.54 104.35
C TYR A 87 -11.12 -32.63 103.15
N LEU A 88 -11.37 -31.32 103.27
CA LEU A 88 -11.09 -30.36 102.19
C LEU A 88 -9.61 -30.31 101.82
N SER A 89 -8.71 -30.44 102.80
CA SER A 89 -7.26 -30.52 102.55
C SER A 89 -6.89 -31.73 101.68
N ARG A 90 -7.50 -32.90 101.93
CA ARG A 90 -7.27 -34.11 101.12
C ARG A 90 -7.82 -33.96 99.70
N ILE A 91 -8.99 -33.34 99.55
CA ILE A 91 -9.57 -33.05 98.23
C ILE A 91 -8.67 -32.10 97.45
N LYS A 92 -8.21 -31.01 98.07
CA LYS A 92 -7.27 -30.08 97.43
C LYS A 92 -5.96 -30.75 96.99
N GLN A 93 -5.44 -31.72 97.75
CA GLN A 93 -4.28 -32.51 97.32
C GLN A 93 -4.56 -33.38 96.10
N ARG A 94 -5.80 -33.87 95.94
CA ARG A 94 -6.21 -34.70 94.80
C ARG A 94 -6.53 -33.88 93.55
N TYR A 95 -6.99 -32.65 93.73
CA TYR A 95 -7.42 -31.73 92.67
C TYR A 95 -6.60 -30.43 92.72
N PRO A 96 -5.34 -30.44 92.26
CA PRO A 96 -4.43 -29.30 92.35
C PRO A 96 -4.85 -28.09 91.49
N GLU A 97 -5.80 -28.27 90.57
CA GLU A 97 -6.41 -27.20 89.78
C GLU A 97 -7.17 -26.18 90.62
N PHE A 98 -7.63 -26.58 91.81
CA PHE A 98 -8.28 -25.67 92.76
C PHE A 98 -7.26 -25.08 93.72
N ILE A 99 -7.33 -23.76 93.88
CA ILE A 99 -6.47 -23.04 94.80
C ILE A 99 -6.90 -23.29 96.24
N VAL A 100 -8.22 -23.25 96.46
CA VAL A 100 -8.82 -23.41 97.79
C VAL A 100 -10.26 -23.92 97.67
N PHE A 101 -10.65 -24.78 98.61
CA PHE A 101 -12.03 -25.06 98.96
C PHE A 101 -12.32 -24.44 100.34
N ILE A 102 -13.40 -23.68 100.44
CA ILE A 102 -13.86 -23.10 101.70
C ILE A 102 -15.35 -23.38 101.90
N VAL A 103 -15.77 -23.45 103.16
CA VAL A 103 -17.19 -23.45 103.53
C VAL A 103 -17.45 -22.24 104.40
N VAL A 104 -18.40 -21.43 103.98
CA VAL A 104 -18.80 -20.19 104.64
C VAL A 104 -20.19 -20.33 105.22
N ASP A 105 -20.46 -19.63 106.31
CA ASP A 105 -21.80 -19.51 106.88
C ASP A 105 -22.67 -18.51 106.09
N MET A 106 -23.89 -18.24 106.57
CA MET A 106 -24.83 -17.29 105.96
C MET A 106 -24.36 -15.83 105.99
N ARG A 107 -23.37 -15.47 106.83
CA ARG A 107 -22.74 -14.15 106.84
C ARG A 107 -21.60 -14.05 105.84
N GLY A 108 -21.14 -15.19 105.34
CA GLY A 108 -20.04 -15.31 104.39
C GLY A 108 -18.70 -15.56 105.07
N ASP A 109 -18.67 -15.80 106.38
CA ASP A 109 -17.43 -16.05 107.13
C ASP A 109 -17.05 -17.53 107.04
N ALA A 110 -15.80 -17.81 106.66
CA ALA A 110 -15.33 -19.19 106.50
C ALA A 110 -15.09 -19.83 107.87
N PHE A 111 -15.74 -20.97 108.09
CA PHE A 111 -15.47 -21.82 109.26
C PHE A 111 -14.70 -23.09 108.89
N CYS A 112 -14.51 -23.36 107.59
CA CYS A 112 -13.73 -24.49 107.10
C CYS A 112 -12.96 -24.11 105.83
N ASP A 113 -11.69 -24.51 105.74
CA ASP A 113 -10.76 -24.16 104.67
C ASP A 113 -9.71 -25.27 104.40
N SER A 114 -9.55 -25.64 103.13
CA SER A 114 -8.49 -26.53 102.63
C SER A 114 -7.04 -26.00 102.77
N ALA A 115 -6.83 -24.70 102.97
CA ALA A 115 -5.52 -24.06 102.96
C ALA A 115 -4.76 -24.18 104.30
N ARG A 116 -5.44 -24.50 105.41
CA ARG A 116 -4.88 -24.64 106.78
C ARG A 116 -4.12 -23.41 107.32
N GLU A 117 -4.05 -22.30 106.57
CA GLU A 117 -3.55 -21.03 107.06
C GLU A 117 -4.67 -20.37 107.87
N HIS A 118 -4.47 -20.13 109.17
CA HIS A 118 -5.45 -19.56 110.10
C HIS A 118 -5.79 -18.06 109.83
N LYS A 119 -5.79 -17.64 108.55
CA LYS A 119 -6.24 -16.31 108.15
C LYS A 119 -7.76 -16.36 107.94
N PRO A 120 -8.54 -15.46 108.56
CA PRO A 120 -9.98 -15.40 108.33
C PRO A 120 -10.27 -15.17 106.84
N ALA A 121 -10.86 -16.17 106.17
CA ALA A 121 -11.36 -16.04 104.82
C ALA A 121 -12.85 -15.65 104.87
N THR A 122 -13.28 -14.74 104.00
CA THR A 122 -14.68 -14.34 103.91
C THR A 122 -15.12 -14.16 102.46
N ALA A 123 -16.28 -14.74 102.13
CA ALA A 123 -17.00 -14.56 100.88
C ALA A 123 -17.98 -13.38 100.91
N ALA A 124 -18.12 -12.71 102.06
CA ALA A 124 -18.96 -11.52 102.19
C ALA A 124 -18.60 -10.44 101.16
N GLY A 125 -19.64 -9.86 100.56
CA GLY A 125 -19.53 -8.85 99.50
C GLY A 125 -19.14 -9.38 98.12
N ARG A 126 -18.99 -10.70 97.91
CA ARG A 126 -18.76 -11.27 96.57
C ARG A 126 -20.09 -11.54 95.86
N ALA A 127 -20.15 -11.17 94.57
CA ALA A 127 -21.37 -11.32 93.75
C ALA A 127 -21.85 -12.78 93.65
N TYR A 128 -20.94 -13.74 93.49
CA TYR A 128 -21.30 -15.17 93.42
C TYR A 128 -21.95 -15.67 94.71
N PHE A 129 -21.49 -15.21 95.87
CA PHE A 129 -22.03 -15.61 97.18
C PHE A 129 -23.44 -15.05 97.37
N ALA A 130 -23.62 -13.75 97.09
CA ALA A 130 -24.94 -13.12 97.12
C ALA A 130 -25.93 -13.80 96.15
N SER A 131 -25.45 -14.22 94.98
CA SER A 131 -26.26 -14.96 94.01
C SER A 131 -26.72 -16.32 94.55
N VAL A 132 -25.81 -17.11 95.14
CA VAL A 132 -26.17 -18.42 95.73
C VAL A 132 -27.17 -18.26 96.87
N VAL A 133 -26.92 -17.35 97.82
CA VAL A 133 -27.80 -17.12 98.97
C VAL A 133 -29.20 -16.68 98.51
N ARG A 134 -29.28 -15.86 97.45
CA ARG A 134 -30.56 -15.40 96.89
C ARG A 134 -31.30 -16.47 96.11
N THR A 135 -30.59 -17.29 95.33
CA THR A 135 -31.21 -18.21 94.35
C THR A 135 -31.34 -19.65 94.84
N GLY A 136 -30.54 -20.05 95.83
CA GLY A 136 -30.41 -21.44 96.27
C GLY A 136 -29.81 -22.37 95.21
N LYS A 137 -29.13 -21.84 94.18
CA LYS A 137 -28.63 -22.62 93.04
C LYS A 137 -27.11 -22.55 92.93
N PHE A 138 -26.54 -23.59 92.32
CA PHE A 138 -25.16 -23.60 91.87
C PHE A 138 -24.88 -22.36 91.01
N THR A 139 -23.82 -21.63 91.33
CA THR A 139 -23.43 -20.40 90.62
C THR A 139 -21.96 -20.48 90.26
N VAL A 140 -21.63 -20.13 89.01
CA VAL A 140 -20.26 -19.81 88.61
C VAL A 140 -20.04 -18.31 88.82
N GLY A 141 -18.92 -17.99 89.47
CA GLY A 141 -18.49 -16.64 89.76
C GLY A 141 -17.89 -15.94 88.55
N GLU A 142 -17.47 -14.71 88.80
CA GLU A 142 -16.81 -13.85 87.81
C GLU A 142 -15.30 -13.87 88.06
N PHE A 143 -14.54 -13.22 87.18
CA PHE A 143 -13.12 -13.02 87.40
C PHE A 143 -12.87 -12.39 88.78
N ALA A 144 -11.98 -13.00 89.56
CA ALA A 144 -11.64 -12.49 90.87
C ALA A 144 -10.19 -12.82 91.25
N ILE A 145 -9.58 -11.91 92.00
CA ILE A 145 -8.32 -12.16 92.68
C ILE A 145 -8.65 -12.68 94.09
N GLY A 146 -8.10 -13.83 94.46
CA GLY A 146 -8.29 -14.42 95.78
C GLY A 146 -7.74 -13.51 96.89
N ARG A 147 -8.55 -13.16 97.90
CA ARG A 147 -8.16 -12.22 98.96
C ARG A 147 -6.96 -12.72 99.78
N THR A 148 -6.95 -14.02 100.07
CA THR A 148 -5.91 -14.65 100.89
C THR A 148 -4.72 -15.12 100.05
N THR A 149 -4.95 -15.47 98.78
CA THR A 149 -3.97 -16.14 97.93
C THR A 149 -3.31 -15.21 96.91
N GLY A 150 -3.92 -14.07 96.60
CA GLY A 150 -3.46 -13.14 95.56
C GLY A 150 -3.54 -13.69 94.13
N ARG A 151 -4.13 -14.88 93.94
CA ARG A 151 -4.16 -15.57 92.64
C ARG A 151 -5.46 -15.32 91.89
N ASN A 152 -5.38 -15.33 90.56
CA ASN A 152 -6.51 -15.22 89.65
C ASN A 152 -7.35 -16.50 89.69
N VAL A 153 -8.64 -16.35 90.01
CA VAL A 153 -9.56 -17.46 90.23
C VAL A 153 -10.94 -17.17 89.67
N VAL A 154 -11.64 -18.26 89.34
CA VAL A 154 -13.11 -18.27 89.18
C VAL A 154 -13.69 -19.17 90.26
N GLN A 155 -14.74 -18.72 90.93
CA GLN A 155 -15.38 -19.48 92.01
C GLN A 155 -16.55 -20.31 91.50
N PHE A 156 -16.69 -21.51 92.05
CA PHE A 156 -17.88 -22.33 91.93
C PHE A 156 -18.50 -22.43 93.32
N ALA A 157 -19.78 -22.09 93.43
CA ALA A 157 -20.44 -21.99 94.72
C ALA A 157 -21.77 -22.76 94.72
N LEU A 158 -22.00 -23.53 95.78
CA LEU A 158 -23.20 -24.35 95.98
C LEU A 158 -23.68 -24.20 97.43
N PRO A 159 -25.00 -24.01 97.67
CA PRO A 159 -25.50 -23.97 99.04
C PRO A 159 -25.46 -25.37 99.67
N PHE A 160 -25.30 -25.42 100.99
CA PHE A 160 -25.58 -26.64 101.76
C PHE A 160 -26.70 -26.37 102.77
N TYR A 161 -27.41 -27.43 103.12
CA TYR A 161 -28.55 -27.38 104.03
C TYR A 161 -28.23 -28.18 105.29
N ASP A 162 -28.64 -27.66 106.45
CA ASP A 162 -28.54 -28.37 107.74
C ASP A 162 -29.57 -29.51 107.82
N ASP A 163 -29.55 -30.29 108.90
CA ASP A 163 -30.48 -31.41 109.09
C ASP A 163 -31.95 -30.97 109.25
N GLU A 164 -32.19 -29.66 109.46
CA GLU A 164 -33.52 -29.03 109.52
C GLU A 164 -33.96 -28.45 108.16
N ASP A 165 -33.24 -28.78 107.07
CA ASP A 165 -33.47 -28.28 105.69
C ASP A 165 -33.37 -26.75 105.55
N ARG A 166 -32.64 -26.09 106.47
CA ARG A 166 -32.33 -24.66 106.38
C ARG A 166 -30.97 -24.48 105.72
N MET A 167 -30.84 -23.44 104.89
CA MET A 167 -29.55 -23.12 104.28
C MET A 167 -28.53 -22.77 105.37
N GLY A 168 -27.55 -23.64 105.56
CA GLY A 168 -26.52 -23.51 106.60
C GLY A 168 -25.36 -22.61 106.18
N GLY A 169 -25.18 -22.45 104.86
CA GLY A 169 -24.10 -21.68 104.24
C GLY A 169 -23.81 -22.13 102.82
N VAL A 170 -22.59 -21.87 102.35
CA VAL A 170 -22.17 -22.12 100.96
C VAL A 170 -20.81 -22.82 100.91
N VAL A 171 -20.73 -23.90 100.15
CA VAL A 171 -19.48 -24.57 99.78
C VAL A 171 -18.93 -23.91 98.52
N ILE A 172 -17.67 -23.48 98.58
CA ILE A 172 -17.02 -22.71 97.51
C ILE A 172 -15.72 -23.40 97.10
N ALA A 173 -15.55 -23.63 95.80
CA ALA A 173 -14.29 -24.06 95.20
C ALA A 173 -13.74 -22.93 94.30
N ALA A 174 -12.49 -22.53 94.49
CA ALA A 174 -11.83 -21.53 93.66
C ALA A 174 -10.86 -22.19 92.68
N LEU A 175 -11.22 -22.22 91.39
CA LEU A 175 -10.40 -22.79 90.33
C LEU A 175 -9.29 -21.80 89.91
N SER A 176 -8.07 -22.30 89.71
CA SER A 176 -6.95 -21.51 89.22
C SER A 176 -7.14 -21.15 87.74
N LEU A 177 -7.08 -19.85 87.43
CA LEU A 177 -7.11 -19.38 86.05
C LEU A 177 -5.80 -19.64 85.30
N ASP A 178 -4.67 -19.73 86.01
CA ASP A 178 -3.39 -20.15 85.41
C ASP A 178 -3.46 -21.62 84.96
N TRP A 179 -4.03 -22.49 85.79
CA TRP A 179 -4.27 -23.89 85.40
C TRP A 179 -5.22 -23.99 84.20
N LEU A 180 -6.28 -23.18 84.18
CA LEU A 180 -7.24 -23.18 83.08
C LEU A 180 -6.59 -22.73 81.77
N ALA A 181 -5.71 -21.72 81.83
CA ALA A 181 -4.91 -21.26 80.69
C ALA A 181 -3.95 -22.35 80.17
N ASP A 182 -3.25 -23.03 81.07
CA ASP A 182 -2.37 -24.16 80.72
C ASP A 182 -3.17 -25.33 80.13
N TYR A 183 -4.38 -25.56 80.65
CA TYR A 183 -5.28 -26.61 80.17
C TYR A 183 -5.70 -26.35 78.72
N ILE A 184 -6.13 -25.13 78.38
CA ILE A 184 -6.51 -24.79 77.00
C ILE A 184 -5.30 -24.73 76.05
N ALA A 185 -4.11 -24.33 76.54
CA ALA A 185 -2.89 -24.30 75.73
C ALA A 185 -2.47 -25.71 75.25
N LYS A 186 -2.70 -26.74 76.07
CA LYS A 186 -2.37 -28.14 75.75
C LYS A 186 -3.31 -28.79 74.73
N LYS A 187 -4.43 -28.13 74.37
CA LYS A 187 -5.47 -28.68 73.49
C LYS A 187 -5.21 -28.51 71.99
N GLY A 188 -4.02 -28.05 71.60
CA GLY A 188 -3.61 -28.01 70.20
C GLY A 188 -4.33 -26.94 69.37
N VAL A 189 -4.46 -25.73 69.91
CA VAL A 189 -5.00 -24.57 69.17
C VAL A 189 -4.09 -24.29 67.97
N PRO A 190 -4.63 -24.24 66.73
CA PRO A 190 -3.82 -24.02 65.53
C PRO A 190 -2.99 -22.72 65.60
N PRO A 191 -1.81 -22.66 64.97
CA PRO A 191 -1.03 -21.44 64.89
C PRO A 191 -1.85 -20.27 64.33
N GLY A 192 -1.79 -19.10 64.98
CA GLY A 192 -2.54 -17.89 64.61
C GLY A 192 -4.02 -17.88 65.00
N ALA A 193 -4.55 -19.02 65.50
CA ALA A 193 -5.85 -19.05 66.15
C ALA A 193 -5.77 -18.51 67.58
N ALA A 194 -6.92 -18.14 68.15
CA ALA A 194 -7.04 -17.74 69.54
C ALA A 194 -8.28 -18.38 70.17
N LEU A 195 -8.13 -18.87 71.39
CA LEU A 195 -9.21 -19.39 72.22
C LEU A 195 -9.29 -18.55 73.49
N ALA A 196 -10.47 -18.04 73.81
CA ALA A 196 -10.72 -17.28 75.02
C ALA A 196 -11.95 -17.80 75.75
N ILE A 197 -11.85 -17.91 77.07
CA ILE A 197 -12.97 -18.18 77.97
C ILE A 197 -13.23 -16.90 78.74
N THR A 198 -14.47 -16.43 78.75
CA THR A 198 -14.87 -15.23 79.49
C THR A 198 -16.01 -15.52 80.45
N ASP A 199 -16.12 -14.70 81.50
CA ASP A 199 -17.31 -14.67 82.33
C ASP A 199 -18.48 -13.93 81.64
N ARG A 200 -19.64 -13.91 82.31
CA ARG A 200 -20.85 -13.21 81.87
C ARG A 200 -20.67 -11.71 81.59
N ASN A 201 -19.62 -11.08 82.11
CA ASN A 201 -19.34 -9.66 81.91
C ASN A 201 -18.35 -9.40 80.77
N GLY A 202 -17.91 -10.47 80.08
CA GLY A 202 -16.92 -10.40 79.01
C GLY A 202 -15.49 -10.21 79.53
N ILE A 203 -15.22 -10.52 80.80
CA ILE A 203 -13.86 -10.50 81.36
C ILE A 203 -13.18 -11.83 81.05
N VAL A 204 -11.94 -11.75 80.53
CA VAL A 204 -11.16 -12.92 80.16
C VAL A 204 -10.74 -13.70 81.40
N LEU A 205 -11.20 -14.94 81.50
CA LEU A 205 -10.81 -15.90 82.53
C LEU A 205 -9.56 -16.68 82.13
N ALA A 206 -9.49 -17.13 80.87
CA ALA A 206 -8.33 -17.79 80.31
C ALA A 206 -8.26 -17.53 78.81
N ARG A 207 -7.05 -17.42 78.26
CA ARG A 207 -6.82 -17.22 76.82
C ARG A 207 -5.58 -17.97 76.35
N TYR A 208 -5.62 -18.46 75.13
CA TYR A 208 -4.43 -18.83 74.38
C TYR A 208 -4.45 -18.16 73.00
N PRO A 209 -3.34 -17.57 72.53
CA PRO A 209 -2.08 -17.32 73.25
C PRO A 209 -2.17 -16.12 74.22
N ASP A 210 -1.04 -15.81 74.87
CA ASP A 210 -0.80 -14.57 75.64
C ASP A 210 -1.72 -14.37 76.86
N ASN A 211 -1.97 -15.44 77.63
CA ASN A 211 -2.86 -15.41 78.78
C ASN A 211 -2.51 -14.33 79.81
N ASP A 212 -1.22 -14.22 80.14
CA ASP A 212 -0.65 -13.30 81.14
C ASP A 212 -0.94 -11.83 80.81
N VAL A 213 -1.06 -11.50 79.53
CA VAL A 213 -1.36 -10.15 79.06
C VAL A 213 -2.86 -9.82 79.17
N PHE A 214 -3.74 -10.81 78.99
CA PHE A 214 -5.17 -10.56 78.76
C PHE A 214 -6.11 -11.03 79.88
N VAL A 215 -5.67 -11.93 80.76
CA VAL A 215 -6.47 -12.38 81.90
C VAL A 215 -6.91 -11.19 82.77
N GLY A 216 -8.20 -11.17 83.16
CA GLY A 216 -8.80 -10.08 83.94
C GLY A 216 -9.12 -8.81 83.14
N LYS A 217 -8.79 -8.73 81.84
CA LYS A 217 -9.20 -7.62 80.98
C LYS A 217 -10.58 -7.91 80.36
N LYS A 218 -11.35 -6.86 80.13
CA LYS A 218 -12.61 -6.92 79.39
C LYS A 218 -12.32 -6.96 77.89
N LEU A 219 -12.99 -7.83 77.15
CA LEU A 219 -12.91 -7.84 75.68
C LEU A 219 -13.38 -6.48 75.10
N PRO A 220 -12.66 -5.92 74.11
CA PRO A 220 -13.04 -4.65 73.49
C PRO A 220 -14.39 -4.78 72.79
N VAL A 221 -15.29 -3.86 73.13
CA VAL A 221 -16.72 -3.89 72.79
C VAL A 221 -16.93 -3.53 71.32
N GLY A 222 -17.49 -4.47 70.58
CA GLY A 222 -18.10 -4.29 69.27
C GLY A 222 -19.21 -5.33 69.17
N GLU A 223 -20.39 -4.95 69.65
CA GLU A 223 -21.56 -5.80 69.95
C GLU A 223 -21.39 -6.68 71.21
N ASP A 224 -22.46 -6.78 71.99
CA ASP A 224 -22.57 -7.34 73.34
C ASP A 224 -21.93 -8.74 73.44
N PRO A 225 -21.18 -9.11 74.51
CA PRO A 225 -20.75 -10.49 74.76
C PRO A 225 -21.92 -11.50 74.88
N MET A 226 -23.18 -11.04 74.92
CA MET A 226 -24.37 -11.86 74.65
C MET A 226 -24.74 -12.00 73.16
N LEU A 227 -23.81 -11.82 72.22
CA LEU A 227 -23.96 -12.35 70.86
C LEU A 227 -24.40 -13.82 70.97
N ASP A 228 -25.63 -14.09 70.51
CA ASP A 228 -26.32 -15.37 70.68
C ASP A 228 -25.33 -16.54 70.58
N SER A 229 -25.28 -17.39 71.61
CA SER A 229 -24.50 -18.63 71.55
C SER A 229 -24.83 -19.35 70.24
N GLY A 230 -23.85 -19.52 69.35
CA GLY A 230 -24.15 -19.92 67.98
C GLY A 230 -23.77 -18.91 66.90
N THR A 231 -23.27 -17.72 67.25
CA THR A 231 -22.94 -16.65 66.31
C THR A 231 -21.47 -16.65 65.91
N VAL A 232 -21.21 -16.05 64.74
CA VAL A 232 -19.87 -15.87 64.17
C VAL A 232 -19.72 -14.41 63.76
N ALA A 233 -18.59 -13.79 64.11
CA ALA A 233 -18.31 -12.40 63.80
C ALA A 233 -16.88 -12.20 63.24
N ASP A 234 -16.75 -11.30 62.27
CA ASP A 234 -15.46 -10.80 61.78
C ASP A 234 -15.05 -9.59 62.61
N MET A 235 -14.04 -9.75 63.46
CA MET A 235 -13.64 -8.72 64.40
C MET A 235 -12.12 -8.61 64.54
N VAL A 236 -11.67 -7.44 65.00
CA VAL A 236 -10.32 -7.27 65.51
C VAL A 236 -10.34 -7.74 66.96
N ASN A 237 -9.62 -8.83 67.26
CA ASN A 237 -9.56 -9.37 68.61
C ASN A 237 -8.71 -8.46 69.51
N ILE A 238 -8.70 -8.68 70.83
CA ILE A 238 -8.02 -7.83 71.83
C ILE A 238 -6.49 -7.72 71.64
N ASP A 239 -5.89 -8.62 70.87
CA ASP A 239 -4.47 -8.62 70.49
C ASP A 239 -4.20 -7.83 69.17
N GLY A 240 -5.20 -7.17 68.61
CA GLY A 240 -5.09 -6.40 67.37
C GLY A 240 -5.13 -7.23 66.09
N VAL A 241 -5.24 -8.57 66.19
CA VAL A 241 -5.29 -9.45 65.02
C VAL A 241 -6.74 -9.65 64.58
N ARG A 242 -6.99 -9.44 63.28
CA ARG A 242 -8.31 -9.64 62.67
C ARG A 242 -8.62 -11.12 62.50
N ARG A 243 -9.68 -11.59 63.17
CA ARG A 243 -10.12 -12.99 63.18
C ARG A 243 -11.60 -13.12 62.87
N ILE A 244 -11.96 -14.25 62.27
CA ILE A 244 -13.35 -14.73 62.32
C ILE A 244 -13.49 -15.50 63.62
N VAL A 245 -14.38 -15.05 64.50
CA VAL A 245 -14.56 -15.59 65.86
C VAL A 245 -15.96 -16.18 65.99
N GLY A 246 -16.03 -17.43 66.41
CA GLY A 246 -17.27 -18.13 66.77
C GLY A 246 -17.45 -18.15 68.27
N PHE A 247 -18.68 -17.93 68.72
CA PHE A 247 -19.04 -17.88 70.13
C PHE A 247 -19.97 -19.03 70.51
N ALA A 248 -19.67 -19.69 71.62
CA ALA A 248 -20.50 -20.73 72.20
C ALA A 248 -20.58 -20.58 73.72
N ALA A 249 -21.78 -20.64 74.26
CA ALA A 249 -22.01 -20.55 75.71
C ALA A 249 -21.70 -21.87 76.41
N VAL A 250 -21.24 -21.74 77.67
CA VAL A 250 -21.00 -22.83 78.61
C VAL A 250 -21.92 -22.61 79.80
N GLY A 251 -23.08 -23.25 79.76
CA GLY A 251 -24.16 -22.98 80.71
C GLY A 251 -24.71 -21.56 80.54
N GLN A 252 -24.90 -20.84 81.64
CA GLN A 252 -25.43 -19.46 81.65
C GLN A 252 -24.39 -18.40 82.06
N ASP A 253 -23.21 -18.83 82.51
CA ASP A 253 -22.27 -17.94 83.21
C ASP A 253 -20.96 -17.72 82.43
N LEU A 254 -20.63 -18.59 81.48
CA LEU A 254 -19.36 -18.59 80.77
C LEU A 254 -19.57 -18.59 79.25
N LEU A 255 -18.66 -17.93 78.53
CA LEU A 255 -18.65 -17.89 77.06
C LEU A 255 -17.28 -18.31 76.55
N VAL A 256 -17.28 -19.09 75.47
CA VAL A 256 -16.07 -19.50 74.75
C VAL A 256 -16.06 -18.85 73.38
N GLY A 257 -14.98 -18.11 73.09
CA GLY A 257 -14.68 -17.56 71.78
C GLY A 257 -13.52 -18.31 71.14
N PHE A 258 -13.72 -18.86 69.95
CA PHE A 258 -12.67 -19.46 69.13
C PHE A 258 -12.49 -18.66 67.84
N GLY A 259 -11.29 -18.17 67.57
CA GLY A 259 -11.00 -17.30 66.44
C GLY A 259 -9.91 -17.82 65.53
N LEU A 260 -10.13 -17.81 64.20
CA LEU A 260 -9.12 -18.10 63.19
C LEU A 260 -8.62 -16.81 62.51
N GLY A 261 -7.29 -16.71 62.32
CA GLY A 261 -6.64 -15.55 61.70
C GLY A 261 -7.02 -15.34 60.24
N LYS A 262 -7.66 -14.21 59.90
CA LYS A 262 -8.17 -13.96 58.55
C LYS A 262 -7.05 -13.98 57.49
N ALA A 263 -5.89 -13.41 57.80
CA ALA A 263 -4.75 -13.45 56.90
C ALA A 263 -4.30 -14.89 56.60
N GLN A 264 -4.24 -15.77 57.58
CA GLN A 264 -3.75 -17.14 57.39
C GLN A 264 -4.79 -18.04 56.74
N THR A 265 -6.07 -17.87 57.09
CA THR A 265 -7.18 -18.64 56.50
C THR A 265 -7.48 -18.23 55.06
N PHE A 266 -7.36 -16.94 54.71
CA PHE A 266 -7.76 -16.44 53.39
C PHE A 266 -6.60 -16.16 52.42
N THR A 267 -5.33 -16.11 52.84
CA THR A 267 -4.20 -15.94 51.90
C THR A 267 -4.09 -17.08 50.89
N LYS A 268 -4.38 -18.33 51.28
CA LYS A 268 -4.46 -19.47 50.34
C LYS A 268 -5.59 -19.31 49.32
N ILE A 269 -6.70 -18.66 49.69
CA ILE A 269 -7.85 -18.41 48.82
C ILE A 269 -7.52 -17.29 47.81
N GLU A 270 -6.76 -16.28 48.23
CA GLU A 270 -6.40 -15.12 47.42
C GLU A 270 -5.45 -15.49 46.27
N HIS A 271 -4.41 -16.31 46.53
CA HIS A 271 -3.50 -16.78 45.48
C HIS A 271 -4.20 -17.65 44.42
N ARG A 272 -5.12 -18.51 44.85
CA ARG A 272 -5.88 -19.36 43.94
C ARG A 272 -6.82 -18.52 43.07
N THR A 273 -7.54 -17.57 43.67
CA THR A 273 -8.39 -16.68 42.89
C THR A 273 -7.59 -15.86 41.88
N ARG A 274 -6.43 -15.31 42.29
CA ARG A 274 -5.59 -14.51 41.38
C ARG A 274 -5.15 -15.34 40.18
N ARG A 275 -4.78 -16.60 40.39
CA ARG A 275 -4.42 -17.53 39.33
C ARG A 275 -5.61 -17.83 38.42
N ASP A 276 -6.79 -18.07 38.98
CA ASP A 276 -7.98 -18.43 38.21
C ASP A 276 -8.49 -17.23 37.39
N VAL A 277 -8.43 -16.01 37.93
CA VAL A 277 -8.66 -14.75 37.19
C VAL A 277 -7.63 -14.56 36.06
N LEU A 278 -6.35 -14.83 36.32
CA LEU A 278 -5.32 -14.77 35.28
C LEU A 278 -5.58 -15.78 34.15
N PHE A 279 -6.08 -16.97 34.46
CA PHE A 279 -6.49 -17.94 33.44
C PHE A 279 -7.66 -17.44 32.59
N ILE A 280 -8.64 -16.75 33.18
CA ILE A 280 -9.76 -16.12 32.44
C ILE A 280 -9.22 -15.05 31.48
N ILE A 281 -8.34 -14.18 31.97
CA ILE A 281 -7.75 -13.11 31.15
C ILE A 281 -6.93 -13.72 30.01
N PHE A 282 -6.11 -14.73 30.31
CA PHE A 282 -5.25 -15.37 29.31
C PHE A 282 -6.06 -16.13 28.25
N SER A 283 -7.09 -16.88 28.65
CA SER A 283 -7.97 -17.58 27.70
C SER A 283 -8.72 -16.60 26.81
N ALA A 284 -9.24 -15.50 27.37
CA ALA A 284 -9.88 -14.44 26.60
C ALA A 284 -8.93 -13.80 25.58
N LEU A 285 -7.72 -13.47 26.02
CA LEU A 285 -6.71 -12.84 25.18
C LEU A 285 -6.22 -13.80 24.07
N LEU A 286 -6.07 -15.09 24.38
CA LEU A 286 -5.73 -16.13 23.41
C LEU A 286 -6.81 -16.27 22.32
N VAL A 287 -8.10 -16.29 22.67
CA VAL A 287 -9.19 -16.35 21.69
C VAL A 287 -9.18 -15.12 20.78
N LEU A 288 -8.95 -13.93 21.34
CA LEU A 288 -8.85 -12.69 20.55
C LEU A 288 -7.63 -12.70 19.61
N ILE A 289 -6.47 -13.19 20.06
CA ILE A 289 -5.27 -13.35 19.23
C ILE A 289 -5.52 -14.34 18.10
N LEU A 290 -6.07 -15.52 18.40
CA LEU A 290 -6.36 -16.55 17.40
C LEU A 290 -7.39 -16.05 16.38
N THR A 291 -8.39 -15.29 16.82
CA THR A 291 -9.37 -14.64 15.95
C THR A 291 -8.70 -13.63 15.03
N ALA A 292 -7.84 -12.76 15.56
CA ALA A 292 -7.12 -11.77 14.78
C ALA A 292 -6.18 -12.44 13.75
N TRP A 293 -5.44 -13.46 14.18
CA TRP A 293 -4.56 -14.24 13.31
C TRP A 293 -5.35 -14.96 12.21
N GLY A 294 -6.45 -15.62 12.55
CA GLY A 294 -7.35 -16.29 11.59
C GLY A 294 -7.96 -15.30 10.60
N ALA A 295 -8.49 -14.17 11.07
CA ALA A 295 -9.06 -13.14 10.22
C ALA A 295 -8.00 -12.53 9.27
N GLN A 296 -6.77 -12.32 9.74
CA GLN A 296 -5.69 -11.83 8.89
C GLN A 296 -5.28 -12.85 7.82
N ARG A 297 -5.17 -14.13 8.21
CA ARG A 297 -4.75 -15.23 7.33
C ARG A 297 -5.81 -15.61 6.29
N PHE A 298 -7.08 -15.68 6.68
CA PHE A 298 -8.16 -16.23 5.88
C PHE A 298 -9.10 -15.19 5.27
N ILE A 299 -9.12 -13.94 5.75
CA ILE A 299 -9.98 -12.87 5.22
C ILE A 299 -9.12 -11.76 4.60
N GLN A 300 -8.29 -11.08 5.39
CA GLN A 300 -7.60 -9.87 4.90
C GLN A 300 -6.62 -10.13 3.76
N ARG A 301 -5.73 -11.13 3.90
CA ARG A 301 -4.73 -11.45 2.86
C ARG A 301 -5.39 -11.81 1.52
N PRO A 302 -6.37 -12.73 1.46
CA PRO A 302 -7.13 -13.00 0.23
C PRO A 302 -7.81 -11.78 -0.39
N PHE A 303 -8.47 -10.94 0.42
CA PHE A 303 -9.11 -9.72 -0.09
C PHE A 303 -8.10 -8.71 -0.63
N ALA A 304 -6.96 -8.55 0.03
CA ALA A 304 -5.90 -7.67 -0.45
C ALA A 304 -5.34 -8.12 -1.81
N GLN A 305 -5.19 -9.44 -2.01
CA GLN A 305 -4.77 -10.01 -3.30
C GLN A 305 -5.82 -9.75 -4.40
N LEU A 306 -7.11 -9.87 -4.09
CA LEU A 306 -8.20 -9.56 -5.02
C LEU A 306 -8.20 -8.08 -5.43
N VAL A 307 -8.04 -7.17 -4.47
CA VAL A 307 -8.00 -5.72 -4.74
C VAL A 307 -6.75 -5.33 -5.53
N ASP A 308 -5.58 -5.88 -5.19
CA ASP A 308 -4.34 -5.64 -5.96
C ASP A 308 -4.48 -6.12 -7.41
N ALA A 309 -4.99 -7.33 -7.62
CA ALA A 309 -5.21 -7.85 -8.96
C ALA A 309 -6.21 -7.00 -9.76
N ALA A 310 -7.34 -6.61 -9.15
CA ALA A 310 -8.32 -5.74 -9.79
C ALA A 310 -7.72 -4.37 -10.18
N ASN A 311 -6.89 -3.76 -9.31
CA ASN A 311 -6.20 -2.50 -9.60
C ASN A 311 -5.20 -2.64 -10.76
N ARG A 312 -4.49 -3.77 -10.85
CA ARG A 312 -3.58 -4.05 -11.97
C ARG A 312 -4.32 -4.31 -13.27
N TRP A 313 -5.44 -5.03 -13.24
CA TRP A 313 -6.28 -5.23 -14.42
C TRP A 313 -6.83 -3.91 -14.96
N ARG A 314 -7.16 -2.96 -14.09
CA ARG A 314 -7.53 -1.59 -14.48
C ARG A 314 -6.41 -0.86 -15.26
N LEU A 315 -5.15 -1.24 -15.04
CA LEU A 315 -3.98 -0.69 -15.73
C LEU A 315 -3.62 -1.48 -17.02
N GLY A 316 -4.43 -2.46 -17.42
CA GLY A 316 -4.20 -3.28 -18.62
C GLY A 316 -3.37 -4.55 -18.39
N GLU A 317 -2.94 -4.84 -17.15
CA GLU A 317 -2.10 -6.00 -16.83
C GLU A 317 -2.93 -7.28 -16.60
N PHE A 318 -3.63 -7.79 -17.62
CA PHE A 318 -4.50 -8.97 -17.50
C PHE A 318 -3.77 -10.31 -17.32
N GLY A 319 -2.45 -10.33 -17.11
CA GLY A 319 -1.68 -11.56 -16.86
C GLY A 319 -1.74 -12.04 -15.42
N ARG A 320 -1.98 -11.14 -14.46
CA ARG A 320 -2.01 -11.50 -13.04
C ARG A 320 -3.26 -12.31 -12.71
N ARG A 321 -3.10 -13.45 -12.02
CA ARG A 321 -4.21 -14.26 -11.48
C ARG A 321 -4.14 -14.29 -9.96
N VAL A 322 -5.31 -14.35 -9.35
CA VAL A 322 -5.44 -14.52 -7.90
C VAL A 322 -5.65 -16.01 -7.64
N ASP A 323 -4.65 -16.65 -7.03
CA ASP A 323 -4.73 -18.06 -6.64
C ASP A 323 -4.92 -18.15 -5.13
N ILE A 324 -6.12 -18.55 -4.73
CA ILE A 324 -6.48 -18.79 -3.34
C ILE A 324 -6.82 -20.28 -3.22
N PRO A 325 -6.01 -21.07 -2.50
CA PRO A 325 -6.21 -22.50 -2.39
C PRO A 325 -7.50 -22.84 -1.63
N GLY A 326 -8.19 -23.89 -2.06
CA GLY A 326 -9.38 -24.45 -1.42
C GLY A 326 -10.71 -24.04 -2.06
N ASN A 327 -11.80 -24.33 -1.33
CA ASN A 327 -13.19 -24.17 -1.77
C ASN A 327 -13.98 -23.11 -0.98
N SER A 328 -13.31 -22.15 -0.36
CA SER A 328 -13.98 -21.04 0.34
C SER A 328 -14.78 -20.15 -0.63
N GLU A 329 -15.75 -19.40 -0.12
CA GLU A 329 -16.50 -18.42 -0.93
C GLU A 329 -15.55 -17.40 -1.57
N ILE A 330 -14.47 -17.01 -0.87
CA ILE A 330 -13.46 -16.09 -1.40
C ILE A 330 -12.70 -16.73 -2.56
N ALA A 331 -12.35 -18.03 -2.48
CA ALA A 331 -11.73 -18.74 -3.59
C ALA A 331 -12.66 -18.82 -4.82
N ARG A 332 -13.98 -18.97 -4.59
CA ARG A 332 -14.98 -18.91 -5.67
C ARG A 332 -15.05 -17.52 -6.32
N VAL A 333 -14.99 -16.45 -5.52
CA VAL A 333 -14.90 -15.07 -6.03
C VAL A 333 -13.62 -14.87 -6.84
N ALA A 334 -12.47 -15.35 -6.37
CA ALA A 334 -11.21 -15.26 -7.12
C ALA A 334 -11.26 -15.97 -8.47
N ARG A 335 -11.88 -17.16 -8.54
CA ARG A 335 -12.11 -17.85 -9.82
C ARG A 335 -13.00 -17.03 -10.77
N ALA A 336 -14.08 -16.43 -10.27
CA ALA A 336 -14.94 -15.56 -11.07
C ALA A 336 -14.19 -14.30 -11.57
N PHE A 337 -13.37 -13.69 -10.71
CA PHE A 337 -12.53 -12.54 -11.05
C PHE A 337 -11.47 -12.91 -12.11
N ASN A 338 -10.82 -14.07 -11.98
CA ASN A 338 -9.88 -14.56 -12.98
C ASN A 338 -10.57 -14.80 -14.34
N ALA A 339 -11.79 -15.38 -14.34
CA ALA A 339 -12.57 -15.56 -15.56
C ALA A 339 -12.97 -14.23 -16.22
N MET A 340 -13.29 -13.21 -15.40
CA MET A 340 -13.53 -11.85 -15.90
C MET A 340 -12.25 -11.25 -16.53
N ALA A 341 -11.08 -11.44 -15.93
CA ALA A 341 -9.81 -11.00 -16.50
C ALA A 341 -9.51 -11.69 -17.85
N ASP A 342 -9.83 -12.98 -17.98
CA ASP A 342 -9.72 -13.71 -19.25
C ASP A 342 -10.69 -13.18 -20.33
N ALA A 343 -11.90 -12.79 -19.94
CA ALA A 343 -12.87 -12.18 -20.84
C ALA A 343 -12.44 -10.79 -21.30
N LEU A 344 -11.92 -9.95 -20.39
CA LEU A 344 -11.39 -8.62 -20.72
C LEU A 344 -10.20 -8.72 -21.68
N LYS A 345 -9.25 -9.62 -21.40
CA LYS A 345 -8.08 -9.85 -22.28
C LYS A 345 -8.50 -10.26 -23.69
N ARG A 346 -9.46 -11.18 -23.82
CA ARG A 346 -9.99 -11.60 -25.13
C ARG A 346 -10.65 -10.44 -25.86
N ARG A 347 -11.50 -9.68 -25.17
CA ARG A 347 -12.21 -8.54 -25.77
C ARG A 347 -11.25 -7.45 -26.25
N GLU A 348 -10.16 -7.20 -25.53
CA GLU A 348 -9.15 -6.22 -25.94
C GLU A 348 -8.36 -6.70 -27.16
N HIS A 349 -8.04 -8.00 -27.22
CA HIS A 349 -7.42 -8.59 -28.39
C HIS A 349 -8.32 -8.53 -29.63
N GLU A 350 -9.59 -8.93 -29.50
CA GLU A 350 -10.60 -8.84 -30.56
C GLU A 350 -10.78 -7.39 -31.06
N LEU A 351 -10.82 -6.42 -30.13
CA LEU A 351 -10.95 -5.00 -30.48
C LEU A 351 -9.72 -4.51 -31.25
N SER A 352 -8.51 -4.93 -30.86
CA SER A 352 -7.27 -4.59 -31.55
C SER A 352 -7.25 -5.15 -32.98
N GLU A 353 -7.61 -6.43 -33.15
CA GLU A 353 -7.68 -7.08 -34.46
C GLU A 353 -8.72 -6.41 -35.37
N ALA A 354 -9.92 -6.12 -34.84
CA ALA A 354 -10.96 -5.42 -35.59
C ALA A 354 -10.53 -4.02 -36.03
N ARG A 355 -9.77 -3.31 -35.18
CA ARG A 355 -9.23 -1.98 -35.48
C ARG A 355 -8.16 -2.06 -36.58
N GLU A 356 -7.32 -3.07 -36.54
CA GLU A 356 -6.30 -3.30 -37.58
C GLU A 356 -6.94 -3.67 -38.92
N GLN A 357 -7.95 -4.54 -38.92
CA GLN A 357 -8.76 -4.85 -40.11
C GLN A 357 -9.47 -3.61 -40.67
N PHE A 358 -10.04 -2.78 -39.79
CA PHE A 358 -10.67 -1.52 -40.20
C PHE A 358 -9.67 -0.56 -40.87
N HIS A 359 -8.49 -0.39 -40.28
CA HIS A 359 -7.41 0.40 -40.88
C HIS A 359 -6.93 -0.17 -42.22
N GLN A 360 -6.84 -1.50 -42.34
CA GLN A 360 -6.48 -2.16 -43.60
C GLN A 360 -7.56 -1.99 -44.67
N SER A 361 -8.84 -2.02 -44.30
CA SER A 361 -9.97 -1.76 -45.19
C SER A 361 -9.99 -0.31 -45.68
N GLN A 362 -9.81 0.68 -44.80
CA GLN A 362 -9.66 2.10 -45.18
C GLN A 362 -8.47 2.32 -46.12
N LYS A 363 -7.34 1.64 -45.88
CA LYS A 363 -6.17 1.66 -46.76
C LYS A 363 -6.52 1.09 -48.15
N MET A 364 -7.26 -0.01 -48.21
CA MET A 364 -7.65 -0.65 -49.47
C MET A 364 -8.65 0.18 -50.27
N GLU A 365 -9.61 0.83 -49.60
CA GLU A 365 -10.57 1.75 -50.22
C GLU A 365 -9.88 3.00 -50.79
N SER A 366 -8.91 3.55 -50.05
CA SER A 366 -8.07 4.67 -50.52
C SER A 366 -7.19 4.28 -51.71
N VAL A 367 -6.60 3.06 -51.69
CA VAL A 367 -5.85 2.51 -52.83
C VAL A 367 -6.76 2.30 -54.05
N GLY A 368 -8.01 1.86 -53.85
CA GLY A 368 -9.00 1.68 -54.91
C GLY A 368 -9.37 2.99 -55.62
N GLN A 369 -9.59 4.09 -54.88
CA GLN A 369 -9.87 5.40 -55.47
C GLN A 369 -8.64 6.02 -56.17
N LEU A 370 -7.43 5.79 -55.63
CA LEU A 370 -6.17 6.28 -56.22
C LEU A 370 -5.86 5.62 -57.56
N THR A 371 -6.09 4.31 -57.69
CA THR A 371 -5.71 3.56 -58.90
C THR A 371 -6.53 4.01 -60.12
N GLY A 372 -7.80 4.40 -59.93
CA GLY A 372 -8.67 4.88 -61.01
C GLY A 372 -8.34 6.28 -61.52
N GLY A 373 -8.15 7.25 -60.62
CA GLY A 373 -7.86 8.65 -61.00
C GLY A 373 -6.45 8.84 -61.57
N VAL A 374 -5.46 8.13 -61.02
CA VAL A 374 -4.06 8.23 -61.45
C VAL A 374 -3.81 7.58 -62.80
N ALA A 375 -4.40 6.41 -63.05
CA ALA A 375 -4.27 5.72 -64.34
C ALA A 375 -4.88 6.55 -65.47
N HIS A 376 -6.01 7.22 -65.20
CA HIS A 376 -6.64 8.13 -66.14
C HIS A 376 -5.74 9.34 -66.49
N ASP A 377 -5.17 10.00 -65.49
CA ASP A 377 -4.30 11.16 -65.72
C ASP A 377 -2.98 10.78 -66.39
N PHE A 378 -2.43 9.61 -66.09
CA PHE A 378 -1.24 9.07 -66.77
C PHE A 378 -1.54 8.76 -68.24
N ASN A 379 -2.67 8.12 -68.54
CA ASN A 379 -3.10 7.84 -69.91
C ASN A 379 -3.33 9.13 -70.72
N ASN A 380 -3.89 10.17 -70.10
CA ASN A 380 -4.07 11.47 -70.76
C ASN A 380 -2.74 12.12 -71.14
N LEU A 381 -1.72 12.02 -70.28
CA LEU A 381 -0.39 12.54 -70.58
C LEU A 381 0.28 11.75 -71.70
N LEU A 382 0.18 10.42 -71.68
CA LEU A 382 0.70 9.56 -72.75
C LEU A 382 0.03 9.88 -74.09
N THR A 383 -1.29 10.09 -74.10
CA THR A 383 -2.05 10.42 -75.31
C THR A 383 -1.55 11.72 -75.94
N VAL A 384 -1.28 12.74 -75.12
CA VAL A 384 -0.72 14.02 -75.60
C VAL A 384 0.70 13.85 -76.13
N VAL A 385 1.52 13.02 -75.50
CA VAL A 385 2.88 12.72 -75.98
C VAL A 385 2.82 12.01 -77.33
N SER A 386 2.08 10.90 -77.43
CA SER A 386 1.96 10.11 -78.65
C SER A 386 1.40 10.92 -79.82
N ALA A 387 0.29 11.64 -79.63
CA ALA A 387 -0.32 12.43 -80.71
C ALA A 387 0.61 13.54 -81.23
N ASN A 388 1.42 14.17 -80.36
CA ASN A 388 2.38 15.17 -80.82
C ASN A 388 3.59 14.55 -81.52
N LEU A 389 3.98 13.32 -81.18
CA LEU A 389 5.05 12.60 -81.88
C LEU A 389 4.58 12.14 -83.28
N GLU A 390 3.38 11.58 -83.40
CA GLU A 390 2.76 11.21 -84.68
C GLU A 390 2.68 12.42 -85.64
N LEU A 391 2.34 13.61 -85.13
CA LEU A 391 2.30 14.85 -85.91
C LEU A 391 3.68 15.37 -86.34
N ILE A 392 4.75 14.99 -85.64
CA ILE A 392 6.13 15.30 -86.04
C ILE A 392 6.58 14.32 -87.13
N GLU A 393 6.24 13.04 -87.00
CA GLU A 393 6.59 12.00 -87.98
C GLU A 393 5.85 12.19 -89.31
N ALA A 394 4.62 12.71 -89.28
CA ALA A 394 3.79 12.90 -90.47
C ALA A 394 4.06 14.18 -91.27
N GLY A 395 5.01 15.05 -90.87
CA GLY A 395 5.18 16.37 -91.49
C GLY A 395 6.62 16.86 -91.63
N ASP A 396 6.95 17.45 -92.79
CA ASP A 396 8.28 17.97 -93.13
C ASP A 396 8.57 19.43 -92.68
N ASP A 397 7.65 20.06 -91.92
CA ASP A 397 7.77 21.46 -91.46
C ASP A 397 8.47 21.57 -90.10
N ILE A 398 9.74 21.99 -90.14
CA ILE A 398 10.62 22.19 -88.96
C ILE A 398 10.00 23.14 -87.91
N GLY A 399 9.22 24.14 -88.33
CA GLY A 399 8.58 25.11 -87.44
C GLY A 399 7.42 24.52 -86.64
N LYS A 400 6.59 23.69 -87.29
CA LYS A 400 5.50 22.93 -86.65
C LYS A 400 6.04 21.79 -85.80
N ALA A 401 7.07 21.08 -86.28
CA ALA A 401 7.74 20.02 -85.53
C ALA A 401 8.31 20.55 -84.20
N ARG A 402 8.91 21.75 -84.19
CA ARG A 402 9.41 22.38 -82.95
C ARG A 402 8.29 22.71 -81.96
N ARG A 403 7.11 23.12 -82.43
CA ARG A 403 5.95 23.40 -81.57
C ARG A 403 5.36 22.12 -80.98
N PHE A 404 5.19 21.07 -81.77
CA PHE A 404 4.71 19.76 -81.30
C PHE A 404 5.69 19.12 -80.32
N ALA A 405 7.01 19.20 -80.58
CA ALA A 405 8.03 18.73 -79.66
C ALA A 405 7.99 19.48 -78.32
N ALA A 406 7.71 20.78 -78.32
CA ALA A 406 7.53 21.56 -77.10
C ALA A 406 6.25 21.19 -76.33
N ALA A 407 5.18 20.79 -77.02
CA ALA A 407 3.95 20.31 -76.40
C ALA A 407 4.12 18.91 -75.78
N ALA A 408 4.73 17.96 -76.51
CA ALA A 408 5.11 16.65 -76.00
C ALA A 408 6.03 16.78 -74.77
N ARG A 409 7.06 17.63 -74.83
CA ARG A 409 7.98 17.86 -73.71
C ARG A 409 7.28 18.41 -72.46
N ARG A 410 6.30 19.32 -72.62
CA ARG A 410 5.48 19.80 -71.49
C ARG A 410 4.62 18.70 -70.87
N ALA A 411 4.14 17.74 -71.68
CA ALA A 411 3.39 16.58 -71.19
C ALA A 411 4.30 15.59 -70.44
N VAL A 412 5.51 15.33 -70.94
CA VAL A 412 6.55 14.54 -70.25
C VAL A 412 6.93 15.18 -68.90
N ASP A 413 7.19 16.50 -68.87
CA ASP A 413 7.50 17.23 -67.64
C ASP A 413 6.35 17.14 -66.61
N ARG A 414 5.08 17.07 -67.06
CA ARG A 414 3.92 16.84 -66.18
C ARG A 414 3.86 15.39 -65.68
N GLY A 415 4.14 14.42 -66.54
CA GLY A 415 4.21 13.00 -66.18
C GLY A 415 5.25 12.74 -65.09
N ALA A 416 6.45 13.30 -65.24
CA ALA A 416 7.53 13.21 -64.26
C ALA A 416 7.15 13.79 -62.89
N ARG A 417 6.41 14.91 -62.86
CA ARG A 417 5.90 15.49 -61.61
C ARG A 417 4.84 14.60 -60.94
N LEU A 418 3.94 14.00 -61.73
CA LEU A 418 2.90 13.10 -61.23
C LEU A 418 3.51 11.82 -60.62
N THR A 419 4.48 11.21 -61.28
CA THR A 419 5.20 10.03 -60.75
C THR A 419 6.00 10.37 -59.50
N ALA A 420 6.68 11.52 -59.44
CA ALA A 420 7.38 11.97 -58.25
C ALA A 420 6.43 12.15 -57.04
N GLN A 421 5.23 12.69 -57.27
CA GLN A 421 4.19 12.85 -56.23
C GLN A 421 3.62 11.52 -55.74
N LEU A 422 3.40 10.56 -56.64
CA LEU A 422 2.93 9.21 -56.29
C LEU A 422 3.96 8.43 -55.47
N LEU A 423 5.24 8.54 -55.84
CA LEU A 423 6.35 7.93 -55.11
C LEU A 423 6.54 8.55 -53.72
N ALA A 424 6.38 9.88 -53.60
CA ALA A 424 6.39 10.58 -52.32
C ALA A 424 5.23 10.15 -51.39
N PHE A 425 4.07 9.79 -51.97
CA PHE A 425 2.92 9.28 -51.23
C PHE A 425 3.07 7.80 -50.83
N SER A 426 3.73 6.99 -51.66
CA SER A 426 3.86 5.55 -51.44
C SER A 426 4.86 5.15 -50.35
N ARG A 427 5.76 6.04 -49.88
CA ARG A 427 6.87 5.64 -49.00
C ARG A 427 6.96 6.41 -47.69
N ARG A 428 7.32 5.69 -46.62
CA ARG A 428 7.92 6.24 -45.39
C ARG A 428 9.39 6.53 -45.68
N GLN A 429 9.71 7.72 -46.18
CA GLN A 429 11.09 8.12 -46.41
C GLN A 429 11.75 8.47 -45.05
N VAL A 430 12.90 7.85 -44.75
CA VAL A 430 13.68 8.15 -43.55
C VAL A 430 14.21 9.58 -43.66
N LEU A 431 13.91 10.44 -42.68
CA LEU A 431 14.45 11.80 -42.63
C LEU A 431 15.97 11.76 -42.39
N ASN A 432 16.72 12.69 -42.97
CA ASN A 432 18.14 12.90 -42.67
C ASN A 432 18.33 14.21 -41.85
N PRO A 433 17.94 14.23 -40.57
CA PRO A 433 17.97 15.45 -39.78
C PRO A 433 19.41 15.89 -39.49
N LYS A 434 19.70 17.16 -39.75
CA LYS A 434 21.00 17.81 -39.48
C LYS A 434 20.76 19.12 -38.74
N PRO A 435 21.77 19.69 -38.05
CA PRO A 435 21.63 21.03 -37.50
C PRO A 435 21.63 22.05 -38.64
N VAL A 436 20.55 22.82 -38.73
CA VAL A 436 20.29 23.79 -39.81
C VAL A 436 20.12 25.19 -39.22
N ASN A 437 20.76 26.17 -39.85
CA ASN A 437 20.47 27.58 -39.60
C ASN A 437 19.31 28.03 -40.50
N ALA A 438 18.11 28.15 -39.92
CA ALA A 438 16.92 28.51 -40.69
C ALA A 438 16.98 29.92 -41.30
N ASN A 439 17.71 30.88 -40.70
CA ASN A 439 17.92 32.19 -41.34
C ASN A 439 18.68 32.03 -42.66
N GLN A 440 19.80 31.30 -42.63
CA GLN A 440 20.65 31.11 -43.80
C GLN A 440 19.91 30.38 -44.92
N LEU A 441 19.25 29.25 -44.58
CA LEU A 441 18.50 28.46 -45.56
C LEU A 441 17.39 29.28 -46.22
N VAL A 442 16.59 30.03 -45.45
CA VAL A 442 15.51 30.86 -46.03
C VAL A 442 16.08 32.00 -46.88
N SER A 443 17.21 32.60 -46.48
CA SER A 443 17.87 33.65 -47.25
C SER A 443 18.39 33.12 -48.60
N GLU A 444 19.06 31.96 -48.62
CA GLU A 444 19.54 31.31 -49.85
C GLU A 444 18.36 30.88 -50.74
N PHE A 445 17.26 30.41 -50.14
CA PHE A 445 16.08 29.95 -50.86
C PHE A 445 15.11 31.08 -51.27
N GLN A 446 15.35 32.32 -50.85
CA GLN A 446 14.45 33.46 -51.10
C GLN A 446 14.21 33.69 -52.60
N GLY A 447 15.23 33.50 -53.44
CA GLY A 447 15.12 33.67 -54.90
C GLY A 447 14.13 32.69 -55.52
N LEU A 448 14.15 31.43 -55.09
CA LEU A 448 13.21 30.40 -55.55
C LEU A 448 11.79 30.67 -55.04
N ILE A 449 11.65 31.12 -53.79
CA ILE A 449 10.35 31.51 -53.22
C ILE A 449 9.74 32.67 -54.03
N ARG A 450 10.51 33.72 -54.34
CA ARG A 450 10.03 34.85 -55.16
C ARG A 450 9.57 34.38 -56.54
N LYS A 451 10.32 33.47 -57.18
CA LYS A 451 9.95 32.91 -58.49
C LYS A 451 8.69 32.05 -58.41
N ALA A 452 8.51 31.28 -57.33
CA ALA A 452 7.36 30.41 -57.14
C ALA A 452 6.05 31.17 -56.88
N VAL A 453 6.12 32.25 -56.08
CA VAL A 453 4.97 33.09 -55.74
C VAL A 453 4.65 34.07 -56.89
N GLY A 454 5.65 34.46 -57.69
CA GLY A 454 5.48 35.30 -58.88
C GLY A 454 5.52 36.81 -58.57
N GLU A 455 5.65 37.63 -59.62
CA GLU A 455 5.89 39.08 -59.50
C GLU A 455 4.74 39.87 -58.88
N ALA A 456 3.53 39.32 -58.89
CA ALA A 456 2.34 39.95 -58.30
C ALA A 456 2.37 39.98 -56.77
N CYS A 457 3.21 39.17 -56.11
CA CYS A 457 3.28 39.10 -54.65
C CYS A 457 4.63 39.61 -54.13
N ARG A 458 4.60 40.39 -53.04
CA ARG A 458 5.80 40.90 -52.38
C ARG A 458 6.24 39.94 -51.27
N VAL A 459 7.45 39.37 -51.40
CA VAL A 459 8.03 38.49 -50.37
C VAL A 459 8.90 39.29 -49.41
N LYS A 460 8.56 39.26 -48.12
CA LYS A 460 9.31 39.85 -47.02
C LYS A 460 9.86 38.75 -46.11
N VAL A 461 11.15 38.82 -45.79
CA VAL A 461 11.82 37.85 -44.91
C VAL A 461 12.37 38.60 -43.71
N TRP A 462 11.99 38.15 -42.52
CA TRP A 462 12.39 38.71 -41.24
C TRP A 462 13.30 37.71 -40.53
N THR A 463 14.58 38.03 -40.46
CA THR A 463 15.60 37.22 -39.79
C THR A 463 15.79 37.70 -38.35
N THR A 464 16.00 36.77 -37.42
CA THR A 464 16.32 37.10 -36.01
C THR A 464 17.81 36.92 -35.76
N GLU A 465 18.46 37.92 -35.18
CA GLU A 465 19.86 37.82 -34.73
C GLU A 465 19.99 36.80 -33.59
N GLY A 466 20.99 35.91 -33.67
CA GLY A 466 21.16 34.85 -32.67
C GLY A 466 20.11 33.72 -32.71
N LEU A 467 19.48 33.48 -33.88
CA LEU A 467 18.57 32.34 -34.05
C LEU A 467 19.28 31.01 -33.72
N TRP A 468 18.60 30.13 -32.97
CA TRP A 468 19.13 28.80 -32.68
C TRP A 468 19.18 27.93 -33.94
N LEU A 469 20.12 26.98 -33.99
CA LEU A 469 20.08 25.91 -34.98
C LEU A 469 18.87 25.01 -34.70
N CYS A 470 18.17 24.54 -35.73
CA CYS A 470 17.11 23.52 -35.61
C CYS A 470 17.61 22.16 -36.10
N HIS A 471 17.10 21.05 -35.56
CA HIS A 471 17.50 19.71 -35.99
C HIS A 471 16.46 19.12 -36.96
N VAL A 472 16.66 19.35 -38.26
CA VAL A 472 15.69 19.02 -39.32
C VAL A 472 16.41 18.60 -40.60
N ASP A 473 15.70 17.96 -41.51
CA ASP A 473 16.19 17.67 -42.87
C ASP A 473 16.11 18.95 -43.73
N PRO A 474 17.23 19.49 -44.25
CA PRO A 474 17.26 20.74 -45.02
C PRO A 474 16.37 20.70 -46.28
N ALA A 475 16.44 19.62 -47.06
CA ALA A 475 15.69 19.48 -48.31
C ALA A 475 14.17 19.40 -48.04
N ARG A 476 13.78 18.84 -46.90
CA ARG A 476 12.37 18.81 -46.47
C ARG A 476 11.88 20.16 -45.97
N LEU A 477 12.74 20.92 -45.30
CA LEU A 477 12.40 22.28 -44.90
C LEU A 477 12.20 23.18 -46.13
N GLU A 478 13.08 23.09 -47.13
CA GLU A 478 12.94 23.79 -48.42
C GLU A 478 11.64 23.43 -49.14
N THR A 479 11.35 22.13 -49.23
CA THR A 479 10.11 21.63 -49.85
C THR A 479 8.88 22.11 -49.09
N ALA A 480 8.93 22.13 -47.75
CA ALA A 480 7.86 22.64 -46.92
C ALA A 480 7.63 24.15 -47.14
N LEU A 481 8.70 24.95 -47.18
CA LEU A 481 8.65 26.38 -47.48
C LEU A 481 8.05 26.64 -48.86
N LEU A 482 8.44 25.87 -49.87
CA LEU A 482 7.91 25.99 -51.22
C LEU A 482 6.41 25.66 -51.27
N ASN A 483 5.97 24.60 -50.58
CA ASN A 483 4.55 24.25 -50.49
C ASN A 483 3.72 25.34 -49.81
N LEU A 484 4.24 25.92 -48.71
CA LEU A 484 3.58 27.04 -48.03
C LEU A 484 3.52 28.29 -48.91
N ALA A 485 4.61 28.61 -49.63
CA ALA A 485 4.67 29.75 -50.53
C ALA A 485 3.71 29.60 -51.74
N LEU A 486 3.61 28.40 -52.32
CA LEU A 486 2.66 28.11 -53.40
C LEU A 486 1.21 28.20 -52.93
N ASN A 487 0.90 27.70 -51.73
CA ASN A 487 -0.43 27.84 -51.15
C ASN A 487 -0.78 29.30 -50.86
N ALA A 488 0.18 30.08 -50.36
CA ALA A 488 0.03 31.51 -50.15
C ALA A 488 -0.25 32.27 -51.47
N ARG A 489 0.50 31.97 -52.54
CA ARG A 489 0.26 32.54 -53.88
C ARG A 489 -1.16 32.25 -54.35
N ASP A 490 -1.58 30.99 -54.25
CA ASP A 490 -2.89 30.58 -54.74
C ASP A 490 -4.03 31.21 -53.93
N ALA A 491 -3.78 31.59 -52.68
CA ALA A 491 -4.68 32.39 -51.85
C ALA A 491 -4.65 33.90 -52.16
N MET A 492 -3.69 34.37 -52.97
CA MET A 492 -3.46 35.77 -53.36
C MET A 492 -3.47 35.97 -54.89
N PRO A 493 -4.57 35.63 -55.61
CA PRO A 493 -4.62 35.68 -57.07
C PRO A 493 -4.42 37.10 -57.66
N ASN A 494 -4.75 38.14 -56.89
CA ASN A 494 -4.61 39.55 -57.29
C ASN A 494 -3.31 40.20 -56.76
N GLY A 495 -2.38 39.40 -56.23
CA GLY A 495 -1.21 39.88 -55.52
C GLY A 495 -1.44 40.11 -54.02
N GLY A 496 -0.36 40.32 -53.28
CA GLY A 496 -0.39 40.45 -51.82
C GLY A 496 1.00 40.42 -51.20
N VAL A 497 1.07 40.21 -49.88
CA VAL A 497 2.33 40.14 -49.13
C VAL A 497 2.49 38.74 -48.53
N LEU A 498 3.64 38.13 -48.78
CA LEU A 498 4.09 36.91 -48.11
C LEU A 498 5.19 37.29 -47.11
N ASP A 499 4.86 37.22 -45.83
CA ASP A 499 5.78 37.46 -44.72
C ASP A 499 6.32 36.11 -44.20
N ILE A 500 7.65 35.97 -44.17
CA ILE A 500 8.34 34.83 -43.58
C ILE A 500 9.13 35.33 -42.37
N GLU A 501 8.82 34.84 -41.18
CA GLU A 501 9.42 35.27 -39.92
C GLU A 501 10.02 34.08 -39.16
N MET A 502 11.27 34.22 -38.72
CA MET A 502 11.94 33.23 -37.88
C MET A 502 12.29 33.83 -36.53
N ARG A 503 11.92 33.16 -35.42
CA ARG A 503 12.26 33.60 -34.05
C ARG A 503 12.47 32.44 -33.09
N ASN A 504 13.27 32.66 -32.04
CA ASN A 504 13.40 31.70 -30.94
C ASN A 504 12.16 31.79 -30.04
N ILE A 505 11.61 30.64 -29.62
CA ILE A 505 10.50 30.59 -28.67
C ILE A 505 10.70 29.46 -27.65
N VAL A 506 10.39 29.74 -26.39
CA VAL A 506 10.27 28.72 -25.34
C VAL A 506 8.79 28.51 -25.10
N VAL A 507 8.30 27.29 -25.38
CA VAL A 507 6.90 26.91 -25.18
C VAL A 507 6.76 26.31 -23.79
N ASN A 508 5.91 26.90 -22.97
CA ASN A 508 5.53 26.38 -21.65
C ASN A 508 4.37 25.38 -21.78
N GLU A 509 4.16 24.57 -20.74
CA GLU A 509 3.10 23.57 -20.72
C GLU A 509 1.72 24.20 -20.95
N GLY A 510 0.96 23.68 -21.93
CA GLY A 510 -0.37 24.17 -22.28
C GLY A 510 -0.42 25.50 -23.05
N ALA A 511 0.70 26.16 -23.32
CA ALA A 511 0.73 27.46 -24.00
C ALA A 511 0.37 27.38 -25.50
N VAL A 512 0.64 26.24 -26.14
CA VAL A 512 0.25 25.93 -27.52
C VAL A 512 -0.40 24.55 -27.52
N ALA A 513 -1.67 24.48 -27.92
CA ALA A 513 -2.44 23.24 -27.89
C ALA A 513 -1.78 22.13 -28.72
N GLY A 514 -1.39 21.02 -28.08
CA GLY A 514 -0.76 19.87 -28.75
C GLY A 514 0.72 20.03 -29.10
N CYS A 515 1.38 21.07 -28.60
CA CYS A 515 2.84 21.26 -28.63
C CYS A 515 3.43 20.88 -27.27
N ALA A 516 4.52 20.10 -27.26
CA ALA A 516 5.22 19.75 -26.03
C ALA A 516 6.00 20.98 -25.50
N PRO A 517 6.17 21.13 -24.18
CA PRO A 517 7.00 22.20 -23.63
C PRO A 517 8.46 22.02 -24.05
N GLY A 518 9.13 23.11 -24.44
CA GLY A 518 10.51 23.04 -24.94
C GLY A 518 11.01 24.30 -25.65
N SER A 519 12.27 24.27 -26.08
CA SER A 519 12.91 25.33 -26.87
C SER A 519 12.79 25.03 -28.37
N TYR A 520 12.13 25.92 -29.10
CA TYR A 520 11.87 25.77 -30.53
C TYR A 520 12.34 27.00 -31.31
N VAL A 521 12.72 26.76 -32.57
CA VAL A 521 12.78 27.78 -33.61
C VAL A 521 11.41 27.84 -34.27
N ARG A 522 10.71 28.97 -34.12
CA ARG A 522 9.41 29.19 -34.77
C ARG A 522 9.63 29.84 -36.13
N LEU A 523 9.26 29.14 -37.20
CA LEU A 523 9.21 29.66 -38.56
C LEU A 523 7.75 29.88 -38.95
N SER A 524 7.38 31.12 -39.25
CA SER A 524 6.00 31.48 -39.60
C SER A 524 5.95 31.97 -41.04
N VAL A 525 5.03 31.43 -41.84
CA VAL A 525 4.71 31.89 -43.18
C VAL A 525 3.31 32.48 -43.15
N ARG A 526 3.20 33.79 -43.38
CA ARG A 526 1.95 34.55 -43.36
C ARG A 526 1.67 35.14 -44.74
N ASP A 527 0.47 34.89 -45.25
CA ASP A 527 -0.06 35.56 -46.44
C ASP A 527 -1.20 36.53 -46.07
N THR A 528 -1.45 37.49 -46.96
CA THR A 528 -2.58 38.43 -46.88
C THR A 528 -3.72 38.04 -47.82
N GLY A 529 -3.88 36.75 -48.12
CA GLY A 529 -4.82 36.23 -49.09
C GLY A 529 -6.25 36.08 -48.57
N SER A 530 -7.02 35.25 -49.27
CA SER A 530 -8.45 35.04 -48.98
C SER A 530 -8.74 34.43 -47.61
N GLY A 531 -7.76 33.77 -46.98
CA GLY A 531 -7.95 33.01 -45.75
C GLY A 531 -8.88 31.80 -45.91
N MET A 532 -9.15 31.11 -44.80
CA MET A 532 -9.95 29.89 -44.73
C MET A 532 -11.03 30.02 -43.64
N PRO A 533 -12.23 29.45 -43.84
CA PRO A 533 -13.23 29.33 -42.78
C PRO A 533 -12.83 28.23 -41.77
N PRO A 534 -13.37 28.24 -40.54
CA PRO A 534 -12.99 27.31 -39.47
C PRO A 534 -13.11 25.83 -39.89
N GLU A 535 -14.17 25.44 -40.60
CA GLU A 535 -14.36 24.06 -41.07
C GLU A 535 -13.27 23.57 -42.04
N VAL A 536 -12.62 24.49 -42.76
CA VAL A 536 -11.50 24.18 -43.66
C VAL A 536 -10.20 24.10 -42.86
N VAL A 537 -10.02 24.97 -41.85
CA VAL A 537 -8.82 24.98 -40.99
C VAL A 537 -8.66 23.64 -40.25
N ASP A 538 -9.75 23.08 -39.73
CA ASP A 538 -9.73 21.81 -39.00
C ASP A 538 -9.30 20.61 -39.88
N ARG A 539 -9.53 20.73 -41.19
CA ARG A 539 -9.30 19.65 -42.18
C ARG A 539 -8.12 19.91 -43.09
N VAL A 540 -7.46 21.06 -42.97
CA VAL A 540 -6.45 21.53 -43.94
C VAL A 540 -5.20 20.63 -44.01
N PHE A 541 -4.95 19.85 -42.95
CA PHE A 541 -3.85 18.88 -42.88
C PHE A 541 -4.27 17.45 -43.24
N GLU A 542 -5.56 17.20 -43.53
CA GLU A 542 -6.03 15.92 -44.05
C GLU A 542 -5.40 15.67 -45.43
N PRO A 543 -4.84 14.47 -45.69
CA PRO A 543 -4.35 14.12 -47.02
C PRO A 543 -5.44 14.27 -48.09
N PHE A 544 -5.08 14.83 -49.24
CA PHE A 544 -5.97 15.05 -50.40
C PHE A 544 -7.08 16.10 -50.21
N PHE A 545 -7.19 16.71 -49.03
CA PHE A 545 -8.13 17.80 -48.82
C PHE A 545 -7.70 19.05 -49.60
N THR A 546 -8.58 19.55 -50.48
CA THR A 546 -8.35 20.77 -51.27
C THR A 546 -9.66 21.52 -51.46
N THR A 547 -9.60 22.84 -51.37
CA THR A 547 -10.73 23.75 -51.67
C THR A 547 -10.74 24.19 -53.14
N LYS A 548 -9.77 23.73 -53.95
CA LYS A 548 -9.61 24.08 -55.37
C LYS A 548 -10.39 23.13 -56.27
N GLU A 549 -10.75 23.60 -57.48
CA GLU A 549 -11.37 22.79 -58.53
C GLU A 549 -10.57 21.50 -58.83
N VAL A 550 -11.29 20.44 -59.21
CA VAL A 550 -10.73 19.12 -59.53
C VAL A 550 -9.60 19.27 -60.57
N GLY A 551 -8.40 18.79 -60.22
CA GLY A 551 -7.20 18.84 -61.06
C GLY A 551 -6.30 20.08 -60.88
N LYS A 552 -6.71 21.10 -60.10
CA LYS A 552 -5.90 22.31 -59.82
C LYS A 552 -5.18 22.30 -58.46
N GLY A 553 -5.36 21.25 -57.67
CA GLY A 553 -4.68 21.09 -56.39
C GLY A 553 -4.61 19.62 -56.00
N THR A 554 -3.42 19.17 -55.56
CA THR A 554 -3.20 17.77 -55.17
C THR A 554 -3.74 17.45 -53.77
N GLY A 555 -4.05 18.48 -52.96
CA GLY A 555 -4.42 18.32 -51.55
C GLY A 555 -3.32 17.70 -50.66
N LEU A 556 -2.11 17.53 -51.20
CA LEU A 556 -0.99 16.90 -50.50
C LEU A 556 -0.01 17.92 -49.88
N GLY A 557 -0.06 19.19 -50.31
CA GLY A 557 0.93 20.20 -49.91
C GLY A 557 1.04 20.40 -48.40
N LEU A 558 -0.08 20.69 -47.72
CA LEU A 558 -0.10 20.97 -46.28
C LEU A 558 0.01 19.70 -45.43
N SER A 559 -0.52 18.57 -45.90
CA SER A 559 -0.37 17.28 -45.22
C SER A 559 1.08 16.78 -45.25
N MET A 560 1.83 17.02 -46.33
CA MET A 560 3.27 16.76 -46.38
C MET A 560 4.06 17.65 -45.40
N VAL A 561 3.71 18.94 -45.31
CA VAL A 561 4.33 19.86 -44.34
C VAL A 561 4.06 19.39 -42.90
N TYR A 562 2.81 19.02 -42.60
CA TYR A 562 2.41 18.48 -41.30
C TYR A 562 3.22 17.21 -40.93
N GLY A 563 3.31 16.26 -41.87
CA GLY A 563 4.07 15.02 -41.68
C GLY A 563 5.55 15.27 -41.40
N PHE A 564 6.19 16.12 -42.20
CA PHE A 564 7.59 16.52 -42.00
C PHE A 564 7.84 17.11 -40.60
N VAL A 565 7.00 18.06 -40.17
CA VAL A 565 7.17 18.75 -38.89
C VAL A 565 7.01 17.79 -37.73
N ARG A 566 5.99 16.90 -37.78
CA ARG A 566 5.78 15.89 -36.74
C ARG A 566 6.89 14.84 -36.69
N GLN A 567 7.37 14.36 -37.84
CA GLN A 567 8.49 13.42 -37.92
C GLN A 567 9.80 14.02 -37.43
N SER A 568 9.97 15.35 -37.56
CA SER A 568 11.12 16.08 -37.01
C SER A 568 10.99 16.39 -35.52
N GLY A 569 9.99 15.85 -34.81
CA GLY A 569 9.75 16.13 -33.38
C GLY A 569 9.21 17.54 -33.10
N GLY A 570 8.72 18.22 -34.14
CA GLY A 570 8.16 19.56 -34.07
C GLY A 570 6.64 19.60 -33.95
N HIS A 571 6.11 20.82 -34.00
CA HIS A 571 4.67 21.08 -33.98
C HIS A 571 4.29 22.10 -35.07
N ILE A 572 3.08 22.02 -35.61
CA ILE A 572 2.57 22.95 -36.62
C ILE A 572 1.25 23.55 -36.13
N ALA A 573 1.13 24.86 -36.22
CA ALA A 573 -0.08 25.60 -35.92
C ALA A 573 -0.51 26.41 -37.14
N VAL A 574 -1.81 26.58 -37.33
CA VAL A 574 -2.40 27.39 -38.39
C VAL A 574 -3.42 28.35 -37.80
N GLU A 575 -3.34 29.59 -38.21
CA GLU A 575 -4.28 30.65 -37.88
C GLU A 575 -4.79 31.24 -39.19
N SER A 576 -6.08 31.15 -39.47
CA SER A 576 -6.68 31.67 -40.70
C SER A 576 -8.08 32.17 -40.45
N ALA A 577 -8.48 33.24 -41.15
CA ALA A 577 -9.85 33.72 -41.16
C ALA A 577 -10.17 34.31 -42.53
N LEU A 578 -11.41 34.14 -42.98
CA LEU A 578 -11.88 34.67 -44.26
C LEU A 578 -11.58 36.18 -44.40
N GLY A 579 -10.93 36.55 -45.50
CA GLY A 579 -10.52 37.92 -45.84
C GLY A 579 -9.34 38.47 -45.03
N LYS A 580 -8.75 37.71 -44.10
CA LYS A 580 -7.64 38.16 -43.24
C LYS A 580 -6.30 37.47 -43.54
N GLY A 581 -6.28 36.54 -44.50
CA GLY A 581 -5.11 35.73 -44.84
C GLY A 581 -4.88 34.54 -43.92
N THR A 582 -3.78 33.82 -44.16
CA THR A 582 -3.40 32.63 -43.38
C THR A 582 -2.00 32.79 -42.79
N THR A 583 -1.79 32.31 -41.57
CA THR A 583 -0.49 32.16 -40.94
C THR A 583 -0.27 30.70 -40.58
N VAL A 584 0.78 30.09 -41.13
CA VAL A 584 1.22 28.74 -40.76
C VAL A 584 2.54 28.86 -39.99
N ALA A 585 2.57 28.36 -38.75
CA ALA A 585 3.72 28.41 -37.87
C ALA A 585 4.27 27.01 -37.60
N LEU A 586 5.53 26.79 -37.96
CA LEU A 586 6.29 25.58 -37.72
C LEU A 586 7.17 25.77 -36.47
N TYR A 587 7.02 24.90 -35.48
CA TYR A 587 7.85 24.84 -34.28
C TYR A 587 8.87 23.73 -34.47
N LEU A 588 10.10 24.11 -34.82
CA LEU A 588 11.19 23.18 -35.11
C LEU A 588 12.08 23.04 -33.86
N PRO A 589 12.39 21.82 -33.39
CA PRO A 589 13.16 21.67 -32.16
C PRO A 589 14.57 22.23 -32.30
N LYS A 590 15.04 22.91 -31.24
CA LYS A 590 16.41 23.41 -31.15
C LYS A 590 17.42 22.25 -31.23
N SER A 591 18.41 22.37 -32.11
CA SER A 591 19.54 21.45 -32.21
C SER A 591 20.45 21.57 -30.99
N THR A 592 20.95 20.43 -30.53
CA THR A 592 21.96 20.30 -29.46
C THR A 592 23.40 20.30 -30.01
N GLN A 593 23.58 20.24 -31.33
CA GLN A 593 24.89 20.22 -31.99
C GLN A 593 25.26 21.62 -32.52
N LYS A 594 26.52 22.05 -32.31
CA LYS A 594 27.14 23.21 -32.98
C LYS A 594 27.69 22.76 -34.33
N THR A 595 27.41 23.49 -35.41
CA THR A 595 27.88 23.17 -36.76
C THR A 595 29.01 24.10 -37.19
N GLU A 596 30.14 23.50 -37.58
CA GLU A 596 31.16 24.07 -38.46
C GLU A 596 30.62 24.06 -39.90
N ILE A 597 30.70 25.19 -40.58
CA ILE A 597 30.28 25.35 -41.98
C ILE A 597 31.55 25.40 -42.82
N GLU A 598 31.75 24.43 -43.71
CA GLU A 598 32.59 24.58 -44.90
C GLU A 598 31.67 24.72 -46.12
N MET A 599 31.81 25.84 -46.81
CA MET A 599 31.14 26.18 -48.06
C MET A 599 32.13 25.96 -49.21
N GLU A 600 31.77 25.15 -50.20
CA GLU A 600 32.41 25.17 -51.52
C GLU A 600 31.42 25.70 -52.56
N GLU A 601 31.80 26.79 -53.21
CA GLU A 601 31.08 27.45 -54.31
C GLU A 601 31.38 26.75 -55.65
N VAL A 602 30.34 26.49 -56.45
CA VAL A 602 30.49 26.06 -57.85
C VAL A 602 30.07 27.22 -58.78
N GLN A 603 31.03 27.75 -59.55
CA GLN A 603 30.77 28.70 -60.63
C GLN A 603 30.41 27.97 -61.94
N SER A 604 29.46 28.55 -62.68
CA SER A 604 28.97 28.06 -63.97
C SER A 604 29.72 28.72 -65.14
N GLN A 605 30.14 27.91 -66.13
CA GLN A 605 30.55 28.41 -67.45
C GLN A 605 30.07 27.48 -68.59
N ALA A 606 29.82 28.10 -69.75
CA ALA A 606 29.15 27.56 -70.92
C ALA A 606 29.91 26.43 -71.65
N PHE A 607 29.14 25.53 -72.28
CA PHE A 607 29.56 24.27 -72.89
C PHE A 607 30.47 24.36 -74.13
N PRO A 608 31.63 23.67 -74.13
CA PRO A 608 32.31 23.15 -75.33
C PRO A 608 32.27 21.60 -75.37
N ALA A 609 32.29 21.04 -76.58
CA ALA A 609 32.23 19.60 -76.89
C ALA A 609 33.40 18.79 -76.27
N GLY A 610 33.11 17.58 -75.80
CA GLY A 610 34.12 16.62 -75.28
C GLY A 610 34.73 15.76 -76.39
N SER A 611 35.79 15.01 -76.08
CA SER A 611 36.42 14.02 -76.98
C SER A 611 36.70 12.66 -76.30
N GLU A 612 36.32 12.55 -75.02
CA GLU A 612 36.56 11.42 -74.12
C GLU A 612 35.76 10.17 -74.56
N ARG A 613 36.30 8.98 -74.25
CA ARG A 613 35.68 7.68 -74.52
C ARG A 613 34.76 7.26 -73.36
N ILE A 614 33.46 7.22 -73.63
CA ILE A 614 32.43 6.90 -72.63
C ILE A 614 31.84 5.52 -72.93
N LEU A 615 31.83 4.65 -71.91
CA LEU A 615 31.06 3.40 -71.93
C LEU A 615 29.67 3.67 -71.35
N VAL A 616 28.63 3.47 -72.16
CA VAL A 616 27.23 3.58 -71.74
C VAL A 616 26.65 2.19 -71.53
N VAL A 617 26.07 1.95 -70.35
CA VAL A 617 25.49 0.67 -69.96
C VAL A 617 24.01 0.86 -69.63
N GLU A 618 23.15 0.26 -70.45
CA GLU A 618 21.69 0.41 -70.39
C GLU A 618 21.05 -0.83 -71.01
N ASP A 619 20.06 -1.43 -70.35
CA ASP A 619 19.38 -2.66 -70.81
C ASP A 619 18.22 -2.36 -71.79
N ASN A 620 17.70 -1.14 -71.79
CA ASN A 620 16.68 -0.71 -72.73
C ASN A 620 17.33 -0.18 -74.03
N ASP A 621 17.13 -0.91 -75.14
CA ASP A 621 17.71 -0.58 -76.45
C ASP A 621 17.37 0.85 -76.93
N ASP A 622 16.12 1.31 -76.75
CA ASP A 622 15.70 2.65 -77.18
C ASP A 622 16.41 3.76 -76.38
N LEU A 623 16.57 3.55 -75.06
CA LEU A 623 17.25 4.51 -74.19
C LEU A 623 18.77 4.48 -74.39
N LEU A 624 19.34 3.32 -74.70
CA LEU A 624 20.75 3.14 -75.03
C LEU A 624 21.09 3.88 -76.33
N ASP A 625 20.29 3.68 -77.38
CA ASP A 625 20.46 4.36 -78.67
C ASP A 625 20.29 5.87 -78.55
N LEU A 626 19.29 6.32 -77.79
CA LEU A 626 19.06 7.74 -77.52
C LEU A 626 20.26 8.36 -76.78
N THR A 627 20.70 7.75 -75.68
CA THR A 627 21.81 8.26 -74.85
C THR A 627 23.12 8.26 -75.64
N SER A 628 23.34 7.24 -76.48
CA SER A 628 24.49 7.15 -77.37
C SER A 628 24.49 8.24 -78.44
N ALA A 629 23.37 8.44 -79.14
CA ALA A 629 23.22 9.51 -80.13
C ALA A 629 23.40 10.89 -79.49
N MET A 630 22.89 11.05 -78.27
CA MET A 630 23.02 12.27 -77.47
C MET A 630 24.49 12.63 -77.16
N LEU A 631 25.25 11.67 -76.63
CA LEU A 631 26.65 11.86 -76.26
C LEU A 631 27.55 12.01 -77.49
N THR A 632 27.30 11.24 -78.55
CA THR A 632 28.04 11.34 -79.82
C THR A 632 27.86 12.73 -80.45
N ARG A 633 26.64 13.29 -80.44
CA ARG A 633 26.37 14.65 -80.92
C ARG A 633 27.06 15.73 -80.09
N SER A 634 27.44 15.42 -78.86
CA SER A 634 28.17 16.31 -77.94
C SER A 634 29.70 16.16 -78.05
N GLY A 635 30.18 15.35 -79.00
CA GLY A 635 31.60 15.16 -79.33
C GLY A 635 32.26 13.92 -78.70
N TYR A 636 31.59 13.23 -77.79
CA TYR A 636 32.16 12.07 -77.09
C TYR A 636 32.25 10.83 -77.99
N GLN A 637 33.24 9.98 -77.73
CA GLN A 637 33.34 8.67 -78.37
C GLN A 637 32.59 7.63 -77.53
N VAL A 638 31.46 7.14 -78.02
CA VAL A 638 30.56 6.29 -77.22
C VAL A 638 30.71 4.82 -77.60
N ARG A 639 30.86 3.95 -76.59
CA ARG A 639 30.64 2.51 -76.71
C ARG A 639 29.43 2.12 -75.87
N CYS A 640 28.63 1.20 -76.38
CA CYS A 640 27.36 0.80 -75.78
C CYS A 640 27.45 -0.65 -75.30
N ALA A 641 26.94 -0.92 -74.11
CA ALA A 641 26.75 -2.26 -73.56
C ALA A 641 25.30 -2.43 -73.09
N ARG A 642 24.67 -3.54 -73.48
CA ARG A 642 23.27 -3.87 -73.19
C ARG A 642 23.05 -4.55 -71.85
N SER A 643 24.14 -4.84 -71.13
CA SER A 643 24.10 -5.50 -69.83
C SER A 643 25.38 -5.24 -69.05
N GLY A 644 25.32 -5.35 -67.72
CA GLY A 644 26.51 -5.25 -66.89
C GLY A 644 27.58 -6.29 -67.26
N THR A 645 27.20 -7.50 -67.64
CA THR A 645 28.13 -8.56 -68.09
C THR A 645 28.85 -8.21 -69.38
N GLU A 646 28.19 -7.52 -70.31
CA GLU A 646 28.83 -7.01 -71.52
C GLU A 646 29.77 -5.84 -71.20
N ALA A 647 29.35 -4.93 -70.33
CA ALA A 647 30.17 -3.81 -69.89
C ALA A 647 31.48 -4.27 -69.23
N LEU A 648 31.43 -5.28 -68.35
CA LEU A 648 32.64 -5.83 -67.73
C LEU A 648 33.61 -6.45 -68.74
N ARG A 649 33.09 -7.14 -69.77
CA ARG A 649 33.94 -7.68 -70.85
C ARG A 649 34.62 -6.57 -71.63
N MET A 650 33.90 -5.49 -71.95
CA MET A 650 34.45 -4.32 -72.64
C MET A 650 35.52 -3.60 -71.81
N LEU A 651 35.29 -3.43 -70.49
CA LEU A 651 36.25 -2.82 -69.56
C LEU A 651 37.56 -3.59 -69.42
N GLN A 652 37.59 -4.89 -69.75
CA GLN A 652 38.80 -5.71 -69.75
C GLN A 652 39.59 -5.61 -71.06
N SER A 653 38.94 -5.27 -72.18
CA SER A 653 39.53 -5.26 -73.51
C SER A 653 39.83 -3.87 -74.07
N GLU A 654 39.15 -2.83 -73.58
CA GLU A 654 39.24 -1.45 -74.05
C GLU A 654 39.42 -0.47 -72.89
N GLU A 655 40.11 0.64 -73.14
CA GLU A 655 40.22 1.74 -72.18
C GLU A 655 39.11 2.78 -72.37
N PHE A 656 38.55 3.25 -71.25
CA PHE A 656 37.49 4.24 -71.17
C PHE A 656 37.83 5.32 -70.14
N ASP A 657 37.39 6.55 -70.40
CA ASP A 657 37.56 7.69 -69.50
C ASP A 657 36.43 7.77 -68.47
N LEU A 658 35.22 7.37 -68.87
CA LEU A 658 34.03 7.38 -68.01
C LEU A 658 33.08 6.22 -68.30
N VAL A 659 32.48 5.66 -67.24
CA VAL A 659 31.34 4.73 -67.33
C VAL A 659 30.06 5.45 -66.92
N LEU A 660 29.07 5.48 -67.82
CA LEU A 660 27.70 5.90 -67.54
C LEU A 660 26.83 4.64 -67.49
N SER A 661 26.31 4.26 -66.33
CA SER A 661 25.52 3.02 -66.17
C SER A 661 24.18 3.26 -65.51
N ASP A 662 23.11 2.61 -66.00
CA ASP A 662 21.90 2.44 -65.19
C ASP A 662 22.21 1.59 -63.96
N ILE A 663 21.62 1.94 -62.82
CA ILE A 663 21.74 1.18 -61.57
C ILE A 663 20.93 -0.12 -61.65
N VAL A 664 19.70 -0.06 -62.18
CA VAL A 664 18.77 -1.20 -62.14
C VAL A 664 18.70 -1.86 -63.51
N MET A 665 19.44 -2.95 -63.68
CA MET A 665 19.38 -3.79 -64.86
C MET A 665 18.81 -5.18 -64.50
N PRO A 666 17.78 -5.69 -65.18
CA PRO A 666 17.22 -7.00 -64.94
C PRO A 666 18.18 -8.12 -65.40
N ASN A 667 18.25 -9.19 -64.62
CA ASN A 667 18.97 -10.45 -64.94
C ASN A 667 20.49 -10.34 -65.13
N GLY A 668 21.21 -9.88 -64.10
CA GLY A 668 22.67 -10.00 -64.10
C GLY A 668 23.35 -9.04 -63.14
N ILE A 669 24.51 -8.54 -63.58
CA ILE A 669 25.35 -7.60 -62.84
C ILE A 669 24.70 -6.21 -62.87
N ASN A 670 24.55 -5.59 -61.71
CA ASN A 670 23.94 -4.26 -61.60
C ASN A 670 24.96 -3.13 -61.84
N GLY A 671 24.48 -1.89 -62.02
CA GLY A 671 25.36 -0.76 -62.35
C GLY A 671 26.38 -0.40 -61.27
N ILE A 672 26.08 -0.68 -59.99
CA ILE A 672 27.00 -0.44 -58.87
C ILE A 672 28.18 -1.43 -58.94
N GLU A 673 27.90 -2.69 -59.27
CA GLU A 673 28.92 -3.71 -59.46
C GLU A 673 29.81 -3.41 -60.67
N VAL A 674 29.24 -2.94 -61.78
CA VAL A 674 30.01 -2.46 -62.94
C VAL A 674 30.90 -1.28 -62.56
N ALA A 675 30.37 -0.31 -61.82
CA ALA A 675 31.12 0.87 -61.35
C ALA A 675 32.30 0.52 -60.44
N ARG A 676 32.11 -0.39 -59.49
CA ARG A 676 33.15 -0.87 -58.59
C ARG A 676 34.25 -1.60 -59.35
N GLU A 677 33.86 -2.46 -60.29
CA GLU A 677 34.82 -3.23 -61.10
C GLU A 677 35.58 -2.33 -62.08
N ALA A 678 34.93 -1.33 -62.68
CA ALA A 678 35.60 -0.31 -63.49
C ALA A 678 36.70 0.41 -62.69
N ARG A 679 36.38 0.90 -61.49
CA ARG A 679 37.38 1.53 -60.59
C ARG A 679 38.48 0.57 -60.14
N ARG A 680 38.17 -0.73 -60.00
CA ARG A 680 39.17 -1.76 -59.66
C ARG A 680 40.18 -1.98 -60.78
N LEU A 681 39.71 -2.01 -62.03
CA LEU A 681 40.54 -2.19 -63.22
C LEU A 681 41.37 -0.94 -63.54
N ASN A 682 40.77 0.24 -63.43
CA ASN A 682 41.46 1.51 -63.62
C ASN A 682 41.01 2.53 -62.55
N LYS A 683 41.90 2.86 -61.61
CA LYS A 683 41.59 3.81 -60.53
C LYS A 683 41.29 5.24 -61.03
N ARG A 684 41.66 5.58 -62.27
CA ARG A 684 41.44 6.90 -62.87
C ARG A 684 40.12 6.99 -63.64
N ILE A 685 39.43 5.88 -63.90
CA ILE A 685 38.16 5.92 -64.62
C ILE A 685 37.09 6.62 -63.79
N LYS A 686 36.38 7.55 -64.42
CA LYS A 686 35.26 8.22 -63.79
C LYS A 686 33.99 7.39 -63.94
N VAL A 687 33.04 7.56 -63.03
CA VAL A 687 31.78 6.82 -63.03
C VAL A 687 30.64 7.78 -62.79
N LEU A 688 29.57 7.68 -63.57
CA LEU A 688 28.29 8.32 -63.34
C LEU A 688 27.19 7.26 -63.37
N LEU A 689 26.42 7.15 -62.30
CA LEU A 689 25.27 6.25 -62.25
C LEU A 689 23.99 7.01 -62.63
N ALA A 690 23.19 6.44 -63.52
CA ALA A 690 21.87 6.94 -63.87
C ALA A 690 20.82 6.12 -63.12
N SER A 691 19.83 6.78 -62.51
CA SER A 691 18.75 6.05 -61.85
C SER A 691 17.45 6.82 -61.83
N GLY A 692 16.33 6.15 -62.08
CA GLY A 692 15.00 6.68 -61.75
C GLY A 692 14.68 6.58 -60.25
N TYR A 693 15.54 5.89 -59.48
CA TYR A 693 15.38 5.66 -58.05
C TYR A 693 16.70 5.29 -57.33
N ALA A 694 17.44 6.30 -56.87
CA ALA A 694 18.78 6.11 -56.31
C ALA A 694 18.81 5.58 -54.85
N GLY A 695 17.86 5.97 -54.00
CA GLY A 695 17.89 5.77 -52.54
C GLY A 695 18.02 4.30 -52.05
N ASP A 696 16.96 3.48 -52.15
CA ASP A 696 16.99 2.11 -51.56
C ASP A 696 17.99 1.18 -52.25
N VAL A 697 18.36 1.45 -53.51
CA VAL A 697 19.28 0.55 -54.23
C VAL A 697 20.71 0.78 -53.72
N LEU A 698 21.09 2.03 -53.47
CA LEU A 698 22.39 2.34 -52.86
C LEU A 698 22.47 1.85 -51.42
N GLU A 699 21.40 1.99 -50.63
CA GLU A 699 21.37 1.49 -49.25
C GLU A 699 21.49 -0.04 -49.19
N ARG A 700 20.73 -0.77 -50.02
CA ARG A 700 20.82 -2.24 -50.10
C ARG A 700 22.20 -2.74 -50.51
N HIS A 701 22.92 -1.98 -51.33
CA HIS A 701 24.27 -2.33 -51.80
C HIS A 701 25.40 -1.61 -51.04
N HIS A 702 25.08 -0.92 -49.93
CA HIS A 702 26.03 -0.14 -49.11
C HIS A 702 26.90 0.83 -49.92
N ALA A 703 26.34 1.44 -50.97
CA ALA A 703 27.04 2.32 -51.92
C ALA A 703 26.64 3.81 -51.79
N VAL A 704 25.97 4.18 -50.70
CA VAL A 704 25.48 5.56 -50.48
C VAL A 704 26.66 6.52 -50.45
N GLY A 705 26.70 7.45 -51.41
CA GLY A 705 27.78 8.44 -51.55
C GLY A 705 29.06 7.91 -52.22
N GLU A 706 29.10 6.67 -52.68
CA GLU A 706 30.30 6.06 -53.30
C GLU A 706 30.55 6.57 -54.74
N PHE A 707 29.47 6.89 -55.46
CA PHE A 707 29.49 7.34 -56.86
C PHE A 707 28.52 8.51 -57.08
N PRO A 708 28.84 9.45 -57.99
CA PRO A 708 27.92 10.51 -58.38
C PRO A 708 26.76 9.95 -59.22
N ILE A 709 25.59 10.60 -59.10
CA ILE A 709 24.32 10.09 -59.64
C ILE A 709 23.61 11.18 -60.43
N ILE A 710 22.94 10.76 -61.51
CA ILE A 710 21.99 11.56 -62.28
C ILE A 710 20.59 10.92 -62.29
N ASP A 711 19.57 11.72 -61.99
CA ASP A 711 18.19 11.25 -61.89
C ASP A 711 17.53 11.12 -63.27
N LYS A 712 16.89 9.97 -63.54
CA LYS A 712 16.04 9.78 -64.73
C LYS A 712 14.61 10.29 -64.45
N PRO A 713 13.94 11.00 -65.39
CA PRO A 713 14.45 11.41 -66.70
C PRO A 713 15.32 12.68 -66.61
N PHE A 714 16.49 12.68 -67.26
CA PHE A 714 17.39 13.83 -67.35
C PHE A 714 17.38 14.46 -68.74
N ARG A 715 17.67 15.76 -68.84
CA ARG A 715 17.87 16.43 -70.13
C ARG A 715 19.32 16.29 -70.59
N MET A 716 19.53 16.45 -71.89
CA MET A 716 20.88 16.57 -72.47
C MET A 716 21.77 17.56 -71.71
N SER A 717 21.23 18.75 -71.40
CA SER A 717 21.95 19.80 -70.69
C SER A 717 22.44 19.34 -69.32
N ASP A 718 21.63 18.54 -68.64
CA ASP A 718 21.87 18.11 -67.27
C ASP A 718 22.91 16.99 -67.25
N LEU A 719 22.80 16.06 -68.20
CA LEU A 719 23.81 15.01 -68.43
C LEU A 719 25.16 15.62 -68.83
N ALA A 720 25.16 16.55 -69.78
CA ALA A 720 26.39 17.20 -70.23
C ALA A 720 27.08 17.99 -69.10
N ALA A 721 26.31 18.72 -68.28
CA ALA A 721 26.86 19.45 -67.13
C ALA A 721 27.48 18.49 -66.11
N ARG A 722 26.78 17.38 -65.82
CA ARG A 722 27.23 16.41 -64.82
C ARG A 722 28.46 15.64 -65.28
N LEU A 723 28.50 15.23 -66.55
CA LEU A 723 29.68 14.59 -67.14
C LEU A 723 30.90 15.50 -67.09
N ARG A 724 30.75 16.80 -67.38
CA ARG A 724 31.86 17.76 -67.28
C ARG A 724 32.36 17.94 -65.85
N SER A 725 31.48 18.09 -64.87
CA SER A 725 31.88 18.15 -63.45
C SER A 725 32.76 16.97 -63.08
N ILE A 726 32.31 15.76 -63.44
CA ILE A 726 32.98 14.51 -63.06
C ILE A 726 34.31 14.30 -63.80
N LEU A 727 34.39 14.71 -65.07
CA LEU A 727 35.60 14.58 -65.88
C LEU A 727 36.68 15.63 -65.50
N HIS A 728 36.28 16.78 -64.96
CA HIS A 728 37.20 17.87 -64.58
C HIS A 728 37.48 17.97 -63.07
N GLU A 729 36.75 17.24 -62.23
CA GLU A 729 37.15 16.98 -60.83
C GLU A 729 38.45 16.17 -60.83
N GLY A 730 39.57 16.83 -60.48
CA GLY A 730 40.92 16.27 -60.47
C GLY A 730 41.07 15.02 -59.61
#